data_AF-A0A9P5GKU5-F1
#
_entry.id   AF-A0A9P5GKU5-F1
#
_cell.length_a   1.000
_cell.length_b   1.000
_cell.length_c   1.000
_cell.angle_alpha   90.00
_cell.angle_beta   90.00
_cell.angle_gamma   90.00
#
_symmetry.space_group_name_H-M   'P 1'
#
loop_
_entity.id
_entity.type
_entity.pdbx_description
1 polymer ?
#
loop_
_entity_poly.entity_id
_entity_poly.type
_entity_poly.pdbx_seq_one_letter_code
_entity_poly.pdbx_strand_id
1 'polypeptide(L)'
;MAARICRSLPQVNRRVFVGLSSRATTRVASASARTGLVAHRTTRNLAPWSSRVTLAKVARYLHTHSDSPVQPNASLVDVTTYEGSSTTKQHWVSQDSPVVDSLIEPQAILHFIEFLANGILPNGKKTDLVLLNEDEFSLFMAPSSEWAPAPFNTATLSTVEKAMKQITDREDLKGLCRIGENIQFVKSRLWGGLAPVPASRWQEKDLNNPDHFTIAHEYLTSVIAVFEYLNIPQIRTNMRDTFNGVSGELGQVQEALNARRKAQGGLSPELNLTSLWEQFIRAQYEVMTSTAHSWVLARVAELREQALDSFGAIPGENPDAPEMKVVSQRWTDLIAVTTMADFKIWLSMDGYNDYHPPTEIIAGLHNPDLKKQGENYEFSKLIVDRLAKCIQAQNEAATVQGPSANTGDAARRERLSISTVVQDELREKIRGRTPSPQPPVQPWIQKLLRVHQASLTLEPWERHNYGFGLAIYRAAHMFSDEQWETIKRDLEAHLSAWGDDVQGADEMKPLLKLHWFDCKELGFETFNPVKSARRHFQEIRFSDEWSHKIAPSVFLLLDNMGGASYIDEEPRASSTKDLGFLKGDFQGHVLAVDADFDDSAPGSESAGDIADEDSQYEVFKYPGRMRILGNLVWSELYPMLTLQSVVLQNFWLQTGAHPKKVYTGPTVPSQVEPWKKQHVLKTLMMNSFVEFLEEKNPTLAGKVKGMRKDGVI
;
A
#
# COMPACT_ATOMS: atom_id res chain seq x y z
N MET A 1 -50.25 -12.28 16.68
CA MET A 1 -49.98 -13.72 16.82
C MET A 1 -49.44 -14.26 15.50
N ALA A 2 -48.19 -14.71 15.55
CA ALA A 2 -47.47 -15.70 14.74
C ALA A 2 -47.89 -16.04 13.29
N ALA A 3 -46.92 -15.80 12.39
CA ALA A 3 -46.33 -16.71 11.39
C ALA A 3 -47.21 -17.49 10.39
N ARG A 4 -46.96 -17.24 9.09
CA ARG A 4 -47.06 -18.22 8.00
C ARG A 4 -45.96 -17.96 6.97
N ILE A 5 -45.07 -18.93 6.79
CA ILE A 5 -44.20 -19.09 5.61
C ILE A 5 -44.69 -20.35 4.90
N CYS A 6 -44.98 -20.24 3.60
CA CYS A 6 -45.19 -21.36 2.71
C CYS A 6 -44.40 -21.20 1.41
N ARG A 7 -43.60 -22.23 1.17
CA ARG A 7 -42.94 -22.74 -0.05
C ARG A 7 -43.67 -22.46 -1.37
N SER A 8 -42.91 -22.26 -2.45
CA SER A 8 -42.83 -23.21 -3.58
C SER A 8 -41.78 -22.83 -4.65
N LEU A 9 -41.10 -23.87 -5.13
CA LEU A 9 -40.19 -24.03 -6.29
C LEU A 9 -41.03 -24.40 -7.55
N PRO A 10 -40.53 -24.35 -8.82
CA PRO A 10 -39.52 -25.30 -9.39
C PRO A 10 -38.53 -24.68 -10.42
N GLN A 11 -37.24 -25.04 -10.46
CA GLN A 11 -36.55 -26.16 -11.16
C GLN A 11 -36.73 -26.31 -12.69
N VAL A 12 -35.59 -26.54 -13.38
CA VAL A 12 -35.27 -27.29 -14.64
C VAL A 12 -34.13 -26.52 -15.35
N ASN A 13 -32.92 -27.04 -15.65
CA ASN A 13 -32.54 -28.24 -16.40
C ASN A 13 -31.06 -28.63 -16.14
N ARG A 14 -30.77 -29.93 -15.96
CA ARG A 14 -29.44 -30.56 -16.00
C ARG A 14 -29.31 -31.33 -17.32
N ARG A 15 -28.14 -31.32 -17.97
CA ARG A 15 -27.73 -32.37 -18.91
C ARG A 15 -26.38 -32.95 -18.56
N VAL A 16 -26.33 -34.26 -18.74
CA VAL A 16 -25.30 -35.25 -18.44
C VAL A 16 -24.40 -35.41 -19.67
N PHE A 17 -23.09 -35.57 -19.47
CA PHE A 17 -22.25 -36.39 -20.35
C PHE A 17 -21.16 -37.08 -19.53
N VAL A 18 -21.21 -38.41 -19.52
CA VAL A 18 -20.12 -39.32 -19.14
C VAL A 18 -19.75 -40.07 -20.42
N GLY A 19 -18.47 -40.13 -20.74
CA GLY A 19 -17.93 -40.89 -21.86
C GLY A 19 -16.48 -41.27 -21.59
N LEU A 20 -16.27 -42.55 -21.29
CA LEU A 20 -15.00 -43.23 -21.08
C LEU A 20 -14.11 -43.20 -22.32
N SER A 21 -12.79 -43.12 -22.13
CA SER A 21 -11.84 -43.84 -23.00
C SER A 21 -10.48 -44.03 -22.32
N SER A 22 -10.24 -45.28 -21.94
CA SER A 22 -8.97 -45.89 -21.55
C SER A 22 -8.08 -46.17 -22.77
N ARG A 23 -6.80 -45.76 -22.74
CA ARG A 23 -5.67 -46.37 -23.48
C ARG A 23 -4.39 -46.11 -22.68
N ALA A 24 -3.83 -47.14 -22.05
CA ALA A 24 -2.82 -48.06 -22.56
C ALA A 24 -1.39 -47.50 -22.38
N THR A 25 -0.79 -47.96 -21.29
CA THR A 25 0.62 -47.88 -20.91
C THR A 25 1.51 -48.62 -21.89
N THR A 26 2.63 -48.01 -22.27
CA THR A 26 3.79 -48.71 -22.85
C THR A 26 4.99 -48.52 -21.93
N ARG A 27 5.38 -49.62 -21.29
CA ARG A 27 6.70 -49.82 -20.67
C ARG A 27 7.76 -49.80 -21.77
N VAL A 28 8.81 -48.99 -21.60
CA VAL A 28 10.13 -49.29 -22.16
C VAL A 28 11.14 -49.27 -21.03
N ALA A 29 11.94 -50.33 -21.00
CA ALA A 29 12.86 -50.70 -19.96
C ALA A 29 14.10 -49.81 -19.89
N SER A 30 14.63 -49.76 -18.67
CA SER A 30 15.91 -49.22 -18.25
C SER A 30 17.12 -49.73 -19.03
N ALA A 31 18.08 -48.85 -19.30
CA ALA A 31 19.49 -49.21 -19.38
C ALA A 31 20.28 -48.26 -18.48
N SER A 32 20.89 -48.85 -17.46
CA SER A 32 21.81 -48.23 -16.52
C SER A 32 23.19 -48.07 -17.18
N ALA A 33 23.76 -46.87 -17.11
CA ALA A 33 25.21 -46.69 -17.20
C ALA A 33 25.63 -45.61 -16.19
N ARG A 34 26.24 -46.07 -15.10
CA ARG A 34 26.96 -45.25 -14.12
C ARG A 34 28.24 -44.74 -14.78
N THR A 35 28.38 -43.42 -14.88
CA THR A 35 29.69 -42.75 -14.91
C THR A 35 29.55 -41.45 -14.11
N GLY A 36 30.39 -41.31 -13.10
CA GLY A 36 30.33 -40.23 -12.12
C GLY A 36 30.62 -38.88 -12.74
N LEU A 37 29.71 -37.94 -12.49
CA LEU A 37 30.02 -36.53 -12.32
C LEU A 37 29.31 -36.08 -11.06
N VAL A 38 30.07 -35.48 -10.14
CA VAL A 38 29.53 -34.72 -9.01
C VAL A 38 28.83 -33.51 -9.61
N ALA A 39 27.55 -33.67 -9.92
CA ALA A 39 26.68 -32.56 -10.23
C ALA A 39 26.43 -31.82 -8.91
N HIS A 40 27.00 -30.62 -8.78
CA HIS A 40 26.46 -29.62 -7.88
C HIS A 40 24.98 -29.47 -8.24
N ARG A 41 24.10 -30.06 -7.44
CA ARG A 41 22.68 -29.76 -7.47
C ARG A 41 22.55 -28.31 -7.04
N THR A 42 22.43 -27.42 -8.01
CA THR A 42 21.81 -26.11 -7.83
C THR A 42 20.41 -26.37 -7.26
N THR A 43 20.26 -26.12 -5.97
CA THR A 43 18.95 -26.12 -5.31
C THR A 43 18.04 -25.18 -6.10
N ARG A 44 16.88 -25.67 -6.53
CA ARG A 44 15.84 -24.84 -7.14
C ARG A 44 15.48 -23.77 -6.13
N ASN A 45 15.93 -22.57 -6.42
CA ASN A 45 16.03 -21.51 -5.46
C ASN A 45 14.70 -20.75 -5.51
N LEU A 46 13.67 -21.29 -4.83
CA LEU A 46 12.28 -20.82 -4.90
C LEU A 46 12.01 -19.54 -4.08
N ALA A 47 12.95 -19.13 -3.22
CA ALA A 47 12.83 -17.89 -2.48
C ALA A 47 12.81 -16.68 -3.45
N PRO A 48 11.86 -15.74 -3.31
CA PRO A 48 11.83 -14.50 -4.10
C PRO A 48 13.20 -13.83 -4.10
N TRP A 49 13.61 -13.30 -5.25
CA TRP A 49 14.89 -12.59 -5.37
C TRP A 49 14.97 -11.38 -4.41
N SER A 50 13.83 -10.73 -4.15
CA SER A 50 13.68 -9.66 -3.17
C SER A 50 14.04 -10.09 -1.74
N SER A 51 13.88 -11.37 -1.39
CA SER A 51 14.27 -11.92 -0.08
C SER A 51 15.79 -12.12 0.08
N ARG A 52 16.56 -12.07 -1.02
CA ARG A 52 18.02 -12.29 -1.03
C ARG A 52 18.83 -10.99 -0.99
N VAL A 53 18.27 -9.92 -1.55
CA VAL A 53 18.84 -8.59 -1.43
C VAL A 53 18.41 -8.04 -0.08
N THR A 54 19.35 -7.99 0.86
CA THR A 54 19.09 -7.39 2.18
C THR A 54 18.63 -5.95 1.98
N LEU A 55 17.59 -5.56 2.71
CA LEU A 55 17.14 -4.16 2.77
C LEU A 55 18.30 -3.21 3.09
N ALA A 56 19.29 -3.67 3.86
CA ALA A 56 20.55 -2.96 4.13
C ALA A 56 21.45 -2.68 2.90
N LYS A 57 21.29 -3.38 1.77
CA LYS A 57 21.96 -3.03 0.50
C LYS A 57 21.16 -1.96 -0.26
N VAL A 58 19.84 -2.07 -0.31
CA VAL A 58 18.95 -1.06 -0.92
C VAL A 58 18.97 0.25 -0.13
N ALA A 59 18.90 0.18 1.21
CA ALA A 59 19.09 1.30 2.12
C ALA A 59 20.51 1.88 2.04
N ARG A 60 21.55 1.06 1.80
CA ARG A 60 22.89 1.57 1.49
C ARG A 60 22.88 2.45 0.25
N TYR A 61 22.15 2.11 -0.81
CA TYR A 61 22.00 2.97 -1.99
C TYR A 61 21.19 4.26 -1.71
N LEU A 62 20.30 4.27 -0.70
CA LEU A 62 19.65 5.49 -0.20
C LEU A 62 20.58 6.37 0.66
N HIS A 63 21.66 5.79 1.21
CA HIS A 63 22.53 6.40 2.23
C HIS A 63 24.04 6.41 1.88
N THR A 64 24.45 6.23 0.62
CA THR A 64 25.88 6.33 0.27
C THR A 64 26.37 7.77 0.35
N HIS A 65 27.35 7.99 1.24
CA HIS A 65 28.19 9.18 1.32
C HIS A 65 28.88 9.47 -0.02
N SER A 66 28.85 10.73 -0.46
CA SER A 66 29.73 11.24 -1.51
C SER A 66 30.64 12.32 -0.93
N ASP A 67 31.87 11.93 -0.59
CA ASP A 67 32.98 12.83 -0.33
C ASP A 67 33.51 13.33 -1.70
N SER A 68 32.85 14.30 -2.32
CA SER A 68 33.43 15.05 -3.45
C SER A 68 32.80 16.44 -3.59
N PRO A 69 33.58 17.53 -3.54
CA PRO A 69 33.03 18.88 -3.60
C PRO A 69 33.11 19.45 -5.02
N VAL A 70 32.08 19.30 -5.88
CA VAL A 70 31.96 20.13 -7.11
C VAL A 70 30.51 20.39 -7.56
N GLN A 71 30.19 21.69 -7.66
CA GLN A 71 29.15 22.47 -8.38
C GLN A 71 27.64 22.16 -8.22
N PRO A 72 26.83 23.13 -7.72
CA PRO A 72 25.38 23.04 -7.64
C PRO A 72 24.72 23.66 -8.87
N ASN A 73 24.04 22.87 -9.72
CA ASN A 73 23.17 23.44 -10.75
C ASN A 73 21.82 22.73 -10.94
N ALA A 74 21.60 21.57 -10.33
CA ALA A 74 20.27 20.97 -10.24
C ALA A 74 19.72 21.22 -8.83
N SER A 75 18.66 22.02 -8.71
CA SER A 75 17.89 22.09 -7.46
C SER A 75 16.85 20.97 -7.46
N LEU A 76 16.77 20.21 -6.37
CA LEU A 76 15.70 19.24 -6.15
C LEU A 76 14.34 19.92 -6.36
N VAL A 77 13.45 19.32 -7.16
CA VAL A 77 12.11 19.87 -7.38
C VAL A 77 11.33 19.79 -6.07
N ASP A 78 10.99 20.95 -5.51
CA ASP A 78 10.21 21.08 -4.28
C ASP A 78 8.78 21.49 -4.63
N VAL A 79 7.81 20.62 -4.34
CA VAL A 79 6.39 20.87 -4.59
C VAL A 79 5.59 21.08 -3.31
N THR A 80 6.25 21.25 -2.16
CA THR A 80 5.59 21.49 -0.87
C THR A 80 4.75 22.77 -0.83
N THR A 81 5.00 23.70 -1.76
CA THR A 81 4.25 24.96 -1.92
C THR A 81 3.11 24.89 -2.94
N TYR A 82 2.90 23.72 -3.57
CA TYR A 82 1.82 23.55 -4.52
C TYR A 82 0.47 23.58 -3.81
N GLU A 83 -0.49 24.35 -4.31
CA GLU A 83 -1.77 24.59 -3.60
C GLU A 83 -2.82 23.49 -3.79
N GLY A 84 -2.68 22.66 -4.83
CA GLY A 84 -3.70 21.69 -5.20
C GLY A 84 -4.96 22.29 -5.81
N SER A 85 -5.98 21.45 -6.00
CA SER A 85 -7.34 21.93 -6.29
C SER A 85 -8.07 22.32 -5.00
N SER A 86 -9.19 23.01 -5.14
CA SER A 86 -10.03 23.38 -3.99
C SER A 86 -10.44 22.20 -3.11
N THR A 87 -10.57 21.01 -3.70
CA THR A 87 -11.05 19.79 -3.03
C THR A 87 -9.91 19.04 -2.31
N THR A 88 -8.68 19.17 -2.78
CA THR A 88 -7.48 18.54 -2.19
C THR A 88 -6.64 19.49 -1.35
N LYS A 89 -6.98 20.78 -1.32
CA LYS A 89 -6.25 21.86 -0.63
C LYS A 89 -5.80 21.51 0.79
N GLN A 90 -6.64 20.82 1.58
CA GLN A 90 -6.28 20.45 2.94
C GLN A 90 -5.03 19.55 3.01
N HIS A 91 -4.84 18.66 2.04
CA HIS A 91 -3.66 17.80 1.96
C HIS A 91 -2.41 18.59 1.59
N TRP A 92 -2.56 19.54 0.67
CA TRP A 92 -1.48 20.40 0.17
C TRP A 92 -1.05 21.50 1.14
N VAL A 93 -1.94 21.94 2.05
CA VAL A 93 -1.55 22.84 3.14
C VAL A 93 -0.89 22.06 4.28
N SER A 94 -1.18 20.78 4.43
CA SER A 94 -0.66 19.92 5.50
C SER A 94 0.67 19.26 5.15
N GLN A 95 1.67 20.05 4.75
CA GLN A 95 3.00 19.58 4.30
C GLN A 95 4.09 19.69 5.39
N ASP A 96 3.69 19.67 6.67
CA ASP A 96 4.54 19.93 7.85
C ASP A 96 5.76 19.00 7.99
N SER A 97 5.81 17.89 7.26
CA SER A 97 6.88 16.90 7.30
C SER A 97 7.29 16.52 5.88
N PRO A 98 8.11 17.34 5.21
CA PRO A 98 8.53 17.07 3.84
C PRO A 98 9.56 15.95 3.80
N VAL A 99 9.43 15.06 2.82
CA VAL A 99 10.32 13.94 2.53
C VAL A 99 10.80 13.99 1.07
N VAL A 100 11.88 13.28 0.77
CA VAL A 100 12.34 13.08 -0.60
C VAL A 100 11.68 11.83 -1.16
N ASP A 101 10.84 12.01 -2.16
CA ASP A 101 10.17 10.95 -2.92
C ASP A 101 10.98 10.58 -4.17
N SER A 102 11.05 9.27 -4.46
CA SER A 102 11.53 8.76 -5.75
C SER A 102 10.35 8.56 -6.68
N LEU A 103 10.31 9.28 -7.80
CA LEU A 103 9.13 9.33 -8.67
C LEU A 103 8.78 7.97 -9.30
N ILE A 104 9.81 7.17 -9.59
CA ILE A 104 9.69 5.73 -9.79
C ILE A 104 10.35 5.08 -8.58
N GLU A 105 9.68 4.10 -8.00
CA GLU A 105 10.17 3.41 -6.83
C GLU A 105 11.42 2.55 -7.14
N PRO A 106 12.52 2.64 -6.36
CA PRO A 106 13.75 1.86 -6.63
C PRO A 106 13.51 0.34 -6.70
N GLN A 107 12.62 -0.19 -5.85
CA GLN A 107 12.21 -1.59 -5.84
C GLN A 107 11.57 -2.06 -7.15
N ALA A 108 11.12 -1.14 -8.02
CA ALA A 108 10.63 -1.47 -9.36
C ALA A 108 11.68 -2.21 -10.19
N ILE A 109 12.97 -1.89 -10.03
CA ILE A 109 14.07 -2.61 -10.72
C ILE A 109 14.17 -4.06 -10.24
N LEU A 110 14.09 -4.28 -8.93
CA LEU A 110 14.16 -5.63 -8.36
C LEU A 110 12.94 -6.47 -8.75
N HIS A 111 11.75 -5.87 -8.72
CA HIS A 111 10.52 -6.53 -9.16
C HIS A 111 10.51 -6.80 -10.66
N PHE A 112 11.11 -5.92 -11.47
CA PHE A 112 11.27 -6.15 -12.90
C PHE A 112 12.16 -7.36 -13.16
N ILE A 113 13.28 -7.51 -12.46
CA ILE A 113 14.15 -8.69 -12.59
C ILE A 113 13.42 -9.97 -12.16
N GLU A 114 12.63 -9.91 -11.09
CA GLU A 114 11.76 -11.03 -10.69
C GLU A 114 10.73 -11.36 -11.78
N PHE A 115 10.14 -10.36 -12.41
CA PHE A 115 9.25 -10.52 -13.55
C PHE A 115 9.96 -11.20 -14.74
N LEU A 116 11.21 -10.86 -15.04
CA LEU A 116 11.96 -11.50 -16.13
C LEU A 116 12.13 -13.02 -15.94
N ALA A 117 12.00 -13.54 -14.72
CA ALA A 117 12.08 -14.98 -14.43
C ALA A 117 10.78 -15.74 -14.68
N ASN A 118 9.62 -15.11 -14.50
CA ASN A 118 8.33 -15.79 -14.56
C ASN A 118 7.39 -15.28 -15.65
N GLY A 119 7.65 -14.10 -16.19
CA GLY A 119 6.86 -13.43 -17.22
C GLY A 119 5.49 -12.96 -16.76
N ILE A 120 5.24 -12.85 -15.45
CA ILE A 120 3.94 -12.43 -14.91
C ILE A 120 4.04 -10.97 -14.45
N LEU A 121 3.25 -10.13 -15.10
CA LEU A 121 3.15 -8.70 -14.86
C LEU A 121 2.48 -8.38 -13.52
N PRO A 122 2.66 -7.14 -12.99
CA PRO A 122 2.02 -6.69 -11.75
C PRO A 122 0.49 -6.86 -11.69
N ASN A 123 -0.19 -6.77 -12.84
CA ASN A 123 -1.65 -6.96 -12.95
C ASN A 123 -2.06 -8.45 -13.07
N GLY A 124 -1.12 -9.39 -12.94
CA GLY A 124 -1.34 -10.84 -13.04
C GLY A 124 -1.35 -11.41 -14.46
N LYS A 125 -1.30 -10.57 -15.51
CA LYS A 125 -1.22 -11.03 -16.90
C LYS A 125 0.16 -11.63 -17.18
N LYS A 126 0.23 -12.56 -18.14
CA LYS A 126 1.50 -13.12 -18.61
C LYS A 126 1.96 -12.40 -19.88
N THR A 127 3.25 -12.11 -19.99
CA THR A 127 3.85 -11.61 -21.23
C THR A 127 4.06 -12.73 -22.24
N ASP A 128 3.91 -12.39 -23.52
CA ASP A 128 4.23 -13.25 -24.65
C ASP A 128 5.67 -13.03 -25.18
N LEU A 129 6.38 -12.04 -24.62
CA LEU A 129 7.76 -11.75 -25.01
C LEU A 129 8.74 -12.79 -24.44
N VAL A 130 9.89 -12.90 -25.11
CA VAL A 130 10.98 -13.80 -24.72
C VAL A 130 11.58 -13.35 -23.39
N LEU A 131 11.71 -14.29 -22.46
CA LEU A 131 12.28 -14.07 -21.13
C LEU A 131 13.79 -14.38 -21.08
N LEU A 132 14.41 -14.02 -19.95
CA LEU A 132 15.78 -14.40 -19.64
C LEU A 132 15.91 -15.91 -19.40
N ASN A 133 17.06 -16.46 -19.79
CA ASN A 133 17.46 -17.80 -19.40
C ASN A 133 17.98 -17.81 -17.96
N GLU A 134 17.91 -18.95 -17.28
CA GLU A 134 18.29 -19.08 -15.87
C GLU A 134 19.77 -18.69 -15.61
N ASP A 135 20.66 -18.93 -16.57
CA ASP A 135 22.09 -18.60 -16.47
C ASP A 135 22.40 -17.11 -16.74
N GLU A 136 21.42 -16.34 -17.23
CA GLU A 136 21.60 -14.92 -17.57
C GLU A 136 21.29 -13.98 -16.39
N PHE A 137 20.57 -14.45 -15.37
CA PHE A 137 20.18 -13.61 -14.21
C PHE A 137 21.37 -13.04 -13.44
N SER A 138 22.43 -13.83 -13.25
CA SER A 138 23.64 -13.36 -12.56
C SER A 138 24.37 -12.25 -13.32
N LEU A 139 24.15 -12.15 -14.65
CA LEU A 139 24.81 -11.14 -15.49
C LEU A 139 24.29 -9.73 -15.24
N PHE A 140 23.06 -9.58 -14.72
CA PHE A 140 22.51 -8.27 -14.34
C PHE A 140 23.24 -7.66 -13.14
N MET A 141 23.78 -8.53 -12.28
CA MET A 141 24.52 -8.14 -11.06
C MET A 141 26.01 -7.99 -11.31
N ALA A 142 26.49 -8.33 -12.52
CA ALA A 142 27.89 -8.25 -12.90
C ALA A 142 28.11 -7.14 -13.96
N PRO A 143 29.22 -6.39 -13.89
CA PRO A 143 29.60 -5.46 -14.94
C PRO A 143 29.73 -6.15 -16.30
N SER A 144 29.27 -5.50 -17.37
CA SER A 144 29.37 -6.04 -18.73
C SER A 144 30.80 -6.33 -19.18
N SER A 145 31.81 -5.65 -18.60
CA SER A 145 33.23 -5.92 -18.85
C SER A 145 33.67 -7.34 -18.49
N GLU A 146 32.94 -8.03 -17.62
CA GLU A 146 33.27 -9.37 -17.15
C GLU A 146 32.69 -10.49 -18.03
N TRP A 147 31.61 -10.21 -18.77
CA TRP A 147 30.82 -11.28 -19.41
C TRP A 147 30.34 -10.99 -20.82
N ALA A 148 30.26 -9.73 -21.24
CA ALA A 148 29.73 -9.36 -22.54
C ALA A 148 30.78 -9.52 -23.65
N PRO A 149 30.39 -9.87 -24.88
CA PRO A 149 31.29 -9.81 -26.03
C PRO A 149 31.57 -8.36 -26.45
N ALA A 150 32.70 -8.12 -27.12
CA ALA A 150 32.97 -6.83 -27.75
C ALA A 150 31.88 -6.49 -28.80
N PRO A 151 31.48 -5.21 -28.94
CA PRO A 151 32.03 -4.01 -28.29
C PRO A 151 31.41 -3.67 -26.92
N PHE A 152 30.56 -4.55 -26.35
CA PHE A 152 29.76 -4.26 -25.15
C PHE A 152 30.49 -4.50 -23.83
N ASN A 153 31.76 -4.90 -23.85
CA ASN A 153 32.55 -5.31 -22.70
C ASN A 153 33.27 -4.15 -21.98
N THR A 154 32.64 -2.98 -21.89
CA THR A 154 33.30 -1.75 -21.43
C THR A 154 32.75 -1.19 -20.13
N ALA A 155 31.50 -1.52 -19.74
CA ALA A 155 30.92 -0.92 -18.54
C ALA A 155 31.44 -1.57 -17.26
N THR A 156 31.76 -0.72 -16.28
CA THR A 156 32.32 -1.07 -14.97
C THR A 156 31.26 -1.25 -13.88
N LEU A 157 30.06 -0.70 -14.08
CA LEU A 157 28.92 -0.89 -13.18
C LEU A 157 27.99 -1.97 -13.72
N SER A 158 27.34 -2.69 -12.81
CA SER A 158 26.29 -3.66 -13.15
C SER A 158 25.05 -2.97 -13.71
N THR A 159 24.23 -3.68 -14.48
CA THR A 159 22.97 -3.14 -15.02
C THR A 159 22.03 -2.67 -13.91
N VAL A 160 21.95 -3.42 -12.81
CA VAL A 160 21.11 -3.04 -11.66
C VAL A 160 21.57 -1.73 -11.03
N GLU A 161 22.87 -1.56 -10.83
CA GLU A 161 23.41 -0.32 -10.26
C GLU A 161 23.19 0.88 -11.17
N LYS A 162 23.38 0.72 -12.48
CA LYS A 162 23.09 1.80 -13.43
C LYS A 162 21.61 2.18 -13.43
N ALA A 163 20.71 1.19 -13.46
CA ALA A 163 19.27 1.44 -13.44
C ALA A 163 18.79 2.06 -12.11
N MET A 164 19.34 1.62 -10.97
CA MET A 164 19.07 2.25 -9.67
C MET A 164 19.57 3.68 -9.64
N LYS A 165 20.77 3.96 -10.18
CA LYS A 165 21.31 5.33 -10.27
C LYS A 165 20.34 6.24 -11.03
N GLN A 166 19.76 5.81 -12.16
CA GLN A 166 18.77 6.63 -12.89
C GLN A 166 17.58 7.08 -12.01
N ILE A 167 17.21 6.31 -10.99
CA ILE A 167 16.10 6.61 -10.08
C ILE A 167 16.56 7.46 -8.88
N THR A 168 17.70 7.12 -8.29
CA THR A 168 18.12 7.65 -6.98
C THR A 168 19.27 8.64 -7.04
N ASP A 169 19.78 8.98 -8.23
CA ASP A 169 20.97 9.81 -8.35
C ASP A 169 20.78 11.20 -7.73
N ARG A 170 21.60 11.49 -6.73
CA ARG A 170 21.63 12.79 -6.06
C ARG A 170 22.38 13.85 -6.87
N GLU A 171 23.10 13.45 -7.91
CA GLU A 171 23.83 14.36 -8.80
C GLU A 171 22.89 14.94 -9.88
N ASP A 172 22.04 14.12 -10.49
CA ASP A 172 21.09 14.57 -11.52
C ASP A 172 19.73 15.02 -10.93
N LEU A 173 19.33 14.49 -9.76
CA LEU A 173 18.09 14.80 -9.01
C LEU A 173 16.76 14.69 -9.79
N LYS A 174 16.78 14.38 -11.09
CA LYS A 174 15.58 14.32 -11.93
C LYS A 174 14.57 13.28 -11.46
N GLY A 175 15.03 12.14 -10.95
CA GLY A 175 14.18 11.09 -10.41
C GLY A 175 13.60 11.38 -9.02
N LEU A 176 13.99 12.50 -8.38
CA LEU A 176 13.67 12.83 -7.00
C LEU A 176 12.82 14.10 -6.90
N CYS A 177 11.99 14.16 -5.86
CA CYS A 177 11.15 15.31 -5.58
C CYS A 177 10.92 15.48 -4.07
N ARG A 178 10.85 16.72 -3.58
CA ARG A 178 10.45 17.00 -2.20
C ARG A 178 8.95 17.25 -2.12
N ILE A 179 8.27 16.48 -1.26
CA ILE A 179 6.81 16.46 -1.10
C ILE A 179 6.48 16.11 0.37
N GLY A 180 5.32 16.51 0.86
CA GLY A 180 4.83 16.14 2.19
C GLY A 180 4.61 14.64 2.35
N GLU A 181 4.98 14.14 3.52
CA GLU A 181 4.89 12.73 3.89
C GLU A 181 3.46 12.16 3.82
N ASN A 182 2.45 12.99 4.05
CA ASN A 182 1.03 12.61 3.92
C ASN A 182 0.66 12.17 2.49
N ILE A 183 1.19 12.84 1.46
CA ILE A 183 0.94 12.50 0.05
C ILE A 183 1.87 11.35 -0.39
N GLN A 184 3.14 11.43 -0.01
CA GLN A 184 4.15 10.42 -0.34
C GLN A 184 3.79 9.02 0.18
N PHE A 185 3.26 8.94 1.39
CA PHE A 185 2.89 7.67 2.00
C PHE A 185 1.71 7.00 1.28
N VAL A 186 0.68 7.77 0.92
CA VAL A 186 -0.46 7.25 0.14
C VAL A 186 -0.02 6.85 -1.27
N LYS A 187 0.88 7.60 -1.90
CA LYS A 187 1.51 7.22 -3.19
C LYS A 187 2.23 5.88 -3.08
N SER A 188 3.06 5.68 -2.05
CA SER A 188 3.81 4.44 -1.83
C SER A 188 2.89 3.21 -1.67
N ARG A 189 1.75 3.38 -0.98
CA ARG A 189 0.72 2.33 -0.86
C ARG A 189 0.09 1.96 -2.19
N LEU A 190 -0.33 2.98 -2.94
CA LEU A 190 -0.96 2.81 -4.24
C LEU A 190 0.02 2.17 -5.24
N TRP A 191 1.31 2.53 -5.17
CA TRP A 191 2.35 1.86 -5.92
C TRP A 191 2.46 0.37 -5.56
N GLY A 192 2.37 0.01 -4.28
CA GLY A 192 2.28 -1.40 -3.85
C GLY A 192 1.01 -2.13 -4.31
N GLY A 193 0.06 -1.44 -4.94
CA GLY A 193 -1.25 -1.99 -5.30
C GLY A 193 -2.15 -2.22 -4.08
N LEU A 194 -1.86 -1.58 -2.95
CA LEU A 194 -2.68 -1.65 -1.74
C LEU A 194 -3.80 -0.61 -1.79
N ALA A 195 -4.92 -0.95 -1.17
CA ALA A 195 -5.99 0.02 -0.95
C ALA A 195 -5.49 1.18 -0.06
N PRO A 196 -5.90 2.43 -0.33
CA PRO A 196 -5.61 3.57 0.54
C PRO A 196 -5.95 3.26 2.00
N VAL A 197 -7.19 2.86 2.27
CA VAL A 197 -7.62 2.32 3.57
C VAL A 197 -8.34 0.99 3.34
N PRO A 198 -7.93 -0.12 4.00
CA PRO A 198 -8.65 -1.39 3.90
C PRO A 198 -10.12 -1.27 4.31
N ALA A 199 -11.01 -2.07 3.74
CA ALA A 199 -12.45 -2.03 4.05
C ALA A 199 -12.74 -2.28 5.54
N SER A 200 -12.08 -3.27 6.15
CA SER A 200 -12.19 -3.53 7.58
C SER A 200 -11.80 -2.30 8.41
N ARG A 201 -10.70 -1.62 8.02
CA ARG A 201 -10.21 -0.43 8.71
C ARG A 201 -11.15 0.78 8.57
N TRP A 202 -11.78 0.92 7.40
CA TRP A 202 -12.82 1.93 7.16
C TRP A 202 -14.01 1.74 8.11
N GLN A 203 -14.45 0.49 8.31
CA GLN A 203 -15.54 0.15 9.24
C GLN A 203 -15.14 0.35 10.71
N GLU A 204 -13.94 -0.05 11.12
CA GLU A 204 -13.46 0.14 12.51
C GLU A 204 -13.34 1.60 12.91
N LYS A 205 -12.99 2.47 11.94
CA LYS A 205 -12.96 3.92 12.11
C LYS A 205 -14.36 4.54 12.07
N ASP A 206 -15.40 3.76 11.75
CA ASP A 206 -16.79 4.20 11.64
C ASP A 206 -16.94 5.36 10.61
N LEU A 207 -16.24 5.27 9.48
CA LEU A 207 -16.21 6.34 8.47
C LEU A 207 -17.49 6.44 7.64
N ASN A 208 -18.37 5.45 7.72
CA ASN A 208 -19.72 5.52 7.16
C ASN A 208 -20.69 6.33 8.04
N ASN A 209 -20.31 6.63 9.28
CA ASN A 209 -21.10 7.46 10.17
C ASN A 209 -21.17 8.89 9.61
N PRO A 210 -22.37 9.47 9.44
CA PRO A 210 -22.54 10.83 8.98
C PRO A 210 -21.76 11.88 9.80
N ASP A 211 -21.55 11.65 11.09
CA ASP A 211 -20.79 12.55 11.97
C ASP A 211 -19.28 12.59 11.63
N HIS A 212 -18.77 11.56 10.96
CA HIS A 212 -17.38 11.45 10.52
C HIS A 212 -17.19 11.80 9.03
N PHE A 213 -18.23 12.33 8.36
CA PHE A 213 -18.20 12.60 6.92
C PHE A 213 -17.00 13.44 6.47
N THR A 214 -16.62 14.48 7.21
CA THR A 214 -15.47 15.33 6.84
C THR A 214 -14.18 14.53 6.75
N ILE A 215 -13.94 13.65 7.72
CA ILE A 215 -12.76 12.78 7.75
C ILE A 215 -12.84 11.76 6.60
N ALA A 216 -14.00 11.11 6.42
CA ALA A 216 -14.23 10.16 5.32
C ALA A 216 -14.00 10.81 3.94
N HIS A 217 -14.48 12.04 3.75
CA HIS A 217 -14.28 12.84 2.56
C HIS A 217 -12.79 13.16 2.35
N GLU A 218 -12.04 13.54 3.39
CA GLU A 218 -10.60 13.77 3.28
C GLU A 218 -9.82 12.51 2.88
N TYR A 219 -10.24 11.33 3.34
CA TYR A 219 -9.64 10.06 2.88
C TYR A 219 -9.87 9.83 1.37
N LEU A 220 -11.03 10.24 0.84
CA LEU A 220 -11.29 10.14 -0.59
C LEU A 220 -10.44 11.14 -1.39
N THR A 221 -10.30 12.36 -0.88
CA THR A 221 -9.54 13.41 -1.57
C THR A 221 -8.03 13.25 -1.44
N SER A 222 -7.52 12.52 -0.43
CA SER A 222 -6.09 12.23 -0.30
C SER A 222 -5.57 11.37 -1.45
N VAL A 223 -6.40 10.42 -1.92
CA VAL A 223 -6.12 9.61 -3.12
C VAL A 223 -6.02 10.49 -4.35
N ILE A 224 -6.93 11.44 -4.51
CA ILE A 224 -6.92 12.37 -5.63
C ILE A 224 -5.69 13.28 -5.58
N ALA A 225 -5.27 13.73 -4.39
CA ALA A 225 -4.07 14.56 -4.21
C ALA A 225 -2.79 13.86 -4.70
N VAL A 226 -2.67 12.53 -4.53
CA VAL A 226 -1.57 11.74 -5.10
C VAL A 226 -1.52 11.87 -6.61
N PHE A 227 -2.65 11.74 -7.30
CA PHE A 227 -2.64 11.84 -8.77
C PHE A 227 -2.55 13.28 -9.25
N GLU A 228 -2.97 14.27 -8.48
CA GLU A 228 -2.64 15.66 -8.78
C GLU A 228 -1.13 15.88 -8.74
N TYR A 229 -0.46 15.38 -7.68
CA TYR A 229 1.00 15.42 -7.54
C TYR A 229 1.70 14.77 -8.74
N LEU A 230 1.37 13.51 -9.04
CA LEU A 230 2.00 12.77 -10.13
C LEU A 230 1.71 13.37 -11.51
N ASN A 231 0.62 14.15 -11.65
CA ASN A 231 0.27 14.83 -12.89
C ASN A 231 0.78 16.27 -13.01
N ILE A 232 1.52 16.80 -12.03
CA ILE A 232 2.22 18.07 -12.18
C ILE A 232 3.14 17.98 -13.42
N PRO A 233 3.09 18.95 -14.37
CA PRO A 233 3.79 18.82 -15.65
C PRO A 233 5.29 18.51 -15.54
N GLN A 234 5.97 19.12 -14.58
CA GLN A 234 7.38 18.83 -14.30
C GLN A 234 7.58 17.41 -13.77
N ILE A 235 6.72 16.95 -12.85
CA ILE A 235 6.79 15.60 -12.28
C ILE A 235 6.56 14.54 -13.36
N ARG A 236 5.57 14.74 -14.25
CA ARG A 236 5.33 13.86 -15.40
C ARG A 236 6.55 13.76 -16.32
N THR A 237 7.18 14.90 -16.59
CA THR A 237 8.40 14.96 -17.41
C THR A 237 9.53 14.18 -16.75
N ASN A 238 9.76 14.42 -15.46
CA ASN A 238 10.78 13.73 -14.69
C ASN A 238 10.55 12.21 -14.61
N MET A 239 9.31 11.76 -14.40
CA MET A 239 8.94 10.33 -14.42
C MET A 239 9.27 9.68 -15.77
N ARG A 240 8.87 10.33 -16.87
CA ARG A 240 9.16 9.86 -18.24
C ARG A 240 10.66 9.78 -18.49
N ASP A 241 11.39 10.82 -18.14
CA ASP A 241 12.82 10.90 -18.41
C ASP A 241 13.58 9.85 -17.57
N THR A 242 13.16 9.62 -16.32
CA THR A 242 13.68 8.53 -15.46
C THR A 242 13.40 7.16 -16.08
N PHE A 243 12.15 6.91 -16.51
CA PHE A 243 11.79 5.67 -17.19
C PHE A 243 12.64 5.45 -18.45
N ASN A 244 12.81 6.48 -19.27
CA ASN A 244 13.57 6.43 -20.51
C ASN A 244 15.06 6.20 -20.25
N GLY A 245 15.61 6.77 -19.17
CA GLY A 245 16.98 6.50 -18.69
C GLY A 245 17.18 5.03 -18.34
N VAL A 246 16.29 4.46 -17.53
CA VAL A 246 16.32 3.01 -17.20
C VAL A 246 16.18 2.16 -18.47
N SER A 247 15.24 2.51 -19.35
CA SER A 247 15.07 1.84 -20.65
C SER A 247 16.34 1.87 -21.49
N GLY A 248 17.11 2.96 -21.48
CA GLY A 248 18.38 3.07 -22.19
C GLY A 248 19.45 2.10 -21.65
N GLU A 249 19.56 1.97 -20.33
CA GLU A 249 20.46 1.00 -19.69
C GLU A 249 20.06 -0.45 -20.01
N LEU A 250 18.75 -0.73 -20.05
CA LEU A 250 18.22 -2.03 -20.45
C LEU A 250 18.46 -2.34 -21.93
N GLY A 251 18.42 -1.33 -22.81
CA GLY A 251 18.77 -1.47 -24.22
C GLY A 251 20.22 -1.92 -24.42
N GLN A 252 21.16 -1.30 -23.69
CA GLN A 252 22.59 -1.67 -23.76
C GLN A 252 22.83 -3.14 -23.34
N VAL A 253 22.22 -3.58 -22.23
CA VAL A 253 22.40 -4.98 -21.78
C VAL A 253 21.68 -5.97 -22.68
N GLN A 254 20.54 -5.59 -23.27
CA GLN A 254 19.83 -6.40 -24.27
C GLN A 254 20.73 -6.70 -25.47
N GLU A 255 21.40 -5.69 -26.02
CA GLU A 255 22.31 -5.86 -27.15
C GLU A 255 23.47 -6.81 -26.79
N ALA A 256 24.06 -6.64 -25.61
CA ALA A 256 25.11 -7.51 -25.09
C ALA A 256 24.66 -8.98 -24.94
N LEU A 257 23.47 -9.20 -24.35
CA LEU A 257 22.91 -10.54 -24.17
C LEU A 257 22.56 -11.20 -25.51
N ASN A 258 21.94 -10.46 -26.43
CA ASN A 258 21.62 -10.97 -27.76
C ASN A 258 22.88 -11.29 -28.56
N ALA A 259 23.95 -10.49 -28.44
CA ALA A 259 25.24 -10.79 -29.04
C ALA A 259 25.86 -12.07 -28.46
N ARG A 260 25.76 -12.26 -27.13
CA ARG A 260 26.20 -13.49 -26.45
C ARG A 260 25.40 -14.71 -26.90
N ARG A 261 24.07 -14.63 -26.96
CA ARG A 261 23.20 -15.71 -27.48
C ARG A 261 23.58 -16.10 -28.91
N LYS A 262 23.86 -15.12 -29.78
CA LYS A 262 24.35 -15.35 -31.15
C LYS A 262 25.71 -16.07 -31.16
N ALA A 263 26.65 -15.64 -30.32
CA ALA A 263 27.96 -16.28 -30.22
C ALA A 263 27.89 -17.72 -29.69
N GLN A 264 26.89 -18.05 -28.85
CA GLN A 264 26.67 -19.39 -28.29
C GLN A 264 25.85 -20.33 -29.19
N GLY A 265 25.69 -19.98 -30.47
CA GLY A 265 25.02 -20.84 -31.46
C GLY A 265 23.65 -20.35 -31.92
N GLY A 266 23.15 -19.22 -31.41
CA GLY A 266 22.02 -18.49 -31.98
C GLY A 266 20.65 -19.20 -31.96
N LEU A 267 20.52 -20.30 -31.24
CA LEU A 267 19.27 -21.06 -31.13
C LEU A 267 18.26 -20.40 -30.18
N SER A 268 18.72 -19.55 -29.27
CA SER A 268 17.86 -18.81 -28.34
C SER A 268 17.26 -17.59 -29.05
N PRO A 269 15.94 -17.34 -28.93
CA PRO A 269 15.31 -16.18 -29.54
C PRO A 269 15.85 -14.87 -28.93
N GLU A 270 15.73 -13.75 -29.66
CA GLU A 270 16.23 -12.46 -29.19
C GLU A 270 15.38 -11.89 -28.04
N LEU A 271 16.04 -11.25 -27.08
CA LEU A 271 15.41 -10.50 -26.00
C LEU A 271 14.99 -9.12 -26.47
N ASN A 272 13.89 -8.64 -25.89
CA ASN A 272 13.46 -7.25 -25.95
C ASN A 272 13.16 -6.74 -24.53
N LEU A 273 14.21 -6.40 -23.80
CA LEU A 273 14.16 -5.89 -22.43
C LEU A 273 13.52 -4.50 -22.34
N THR A 274 13.66 -3.64 -23.35
CA THR A 274 13.04 -2.31 -23.34
C THR A 274 11.52 -2.42 -23.41
N SER A 275 11.00 -3.29 -24.29
CA SER A 275 9.56 -3.54 -24.35
C SER A 275 9.05 -4.35 -23.16
N LEU A 276 9.86 -5.23 -22.56
CA LEU A 276 9.50 -5.89 -21.29
C LEU A 276 9.39 -4.87 -20.14
N TRP A 277 10.26 -3.87 -20.09
CA TRP A 277 10.21 -2.79 -19.10
C TRP A 277 8.99 -1.89 -19.28
N GLU A 278 8.64 -1.55 -20.53
CA GLU A 278 7.38 -0.88 -20.85
C GLU A 278 6.18 -1.68 -20.34
N GLN A 279 6.07 -2.97 -20.69
CA GLN A 279 4.93 -3.79 -20.27
C GLN A 279 4.82 -3.87 -18.76
N PHE A 280 5.96 -3.98 -18.08
CA PHE A 280 6.02 -4.03 -16.62
C PHE A 280 5.52 -2.73 -15.97
N ILE A 281 6.05 -1.57 -16.37
CA ILE A 281 5.64 -0.28 -15.81
C ILE A 281 4.21 0.09 -16.19
N ARG A 282 3.78 -0.23 -17.42
CA ARG A 282 2.39 -0.04 -17.82
C ARG A 282 1.45 -0.84 -16.91
N ALA A 283 1.73 -2.12 -16.70
CA ALA A 283 0.94 -2.95 -15.81
C ALA A 283 0.98 -2.45 -14.34
N GLN A 284 2.11 -1.89 -13.90
CA GLN A 284 2.23 -1.26 -12.58
C GLN A 284 1.32 -0.03 -12.45
N TYR A 285 1.27 0.83 -13.46
CA TYR A 285 0.37 1.99 -13.50
C TYR A 285 -1.11 1.58 -13.63
N GLU A 286 -1.41 0.51 -14.38
CA GLU A 286 -2.77 -0.07 -14.43
C GLU A 286 -3.23 -0.48 -13.03
N VAL A 287 -2.42 -1.21 -12.26
CA VAL A 287 -2.75 -1.61 -10.89
C VAL A 287 -2.95 -0.38 -10.00
N MET A 288 -2.01 0.57 -10.04
CA MET A 288 -2.07 1.77 -9.21
C MET A 288 -3.35 2.59 -9.46
N THR A 289 -3.67 2.86 -10.73
CA THR A 289 -4.83 3.68 -11.12
C THR A 289 -6.16 2.96 -10.93
N SER A 290 -6.23 1.66 -11.23
CA SER A 290 -7.46 0.87 -11.05
C SER A 290 -7.79 0.63 -9.58
N THR A 291 -6.80 0.32 -8.73
CA THR A 291 -6.98 0.19 -7.28
C THR A 291 -7.47 1.51 -6.68
N ALA A 292 -6.82 2.63 -7.02
CA ALA A 292 -7.21 3.95 -6.51
C ALA A 292 -8.65 4.33 -6.92
N HIS A 293 -8.95 4.24 -8.23
CA HIS A 293 -10.24 4.66 -8.76
C HIS A 293 -11.39 3.78 -8.26
N SER A 294 -11.23 2.46 -8.29
CA SER A 294 -12.25 1.52 -7.82
C SER A 294 -12.51 1.69 -6.32
N TRP A 295 -11.47 1.93 -5.53
CA TRP A 295 -11.61 2.19 -4.09
C TRP A 295 -12.38 3.48 -3.81
N VAL A 296 -12.08 4.58 -4.50
CA VAL A 296 -12.81 5.84 -4.33
C VAL A 296 -14.29 5.66 -4.68
N LEU A 297 -14.59 4.99 -5.80
CA LEU A 297 -15.98 4.75 -6.21
C LEU A 297 -16.74 3.87 -5.22
N ALA A 298 -16.13 2.80 -4.72
CA ALA A 298 -16.75 1.93 -3.73
C ALA A 298 -17.10 2.69 -2.44
N ARG A 299 -16.15 3.47 -1.90
CA ARG A 299 -16.37 4.26 -0.68
C ARG A 299 -17.35 5.42 -0.88
N VAL A 300 -17.34 6.07 -2.05
CA VAL A 300 -18.37 7.06 -2.40
C VAL A 300 -19.76 6.42 -2.46
N ALA A 301 -19.88 5.22 -3.05
CA ALA A 301 -21.16 4.51 -3.14
C ALA A 301 -21.72 4.21 -1.73
N GLU A 302 -20.89 3.74 -0.80
CA GLU A 302 -21.29 3.52 0.60
C GLU A 302 -21.78 4.82 1.27
N LEU A 303 -21.04 5.93 1.11
CA LEU A 303 -21.43 7.23 1.68
C LEU A 303 -22.70 7.79 1.03
N ARG A 304 -22.95 7.51 -0.25
CA ARG A 304 -24.18 7.90 -0.95
C ARG A 304 -25.39 7.18 -0.41
N GLU A 305 -25.29 5.86 -0.18
CA GLU A 305 -26.39 5.10 0.42
C GLU A 305 -26.74 5.67 1.82
N GLN A 306 -25.75 5.97 2.65
CA GLN A 306 -25.97 6.60 3.96
C GLN A 306 -26.59 8.01 3.84
N ALA A 307 -26.17 8.79 2.84
CA ALA A 307 -26.75 10.11 2.58
C ALA A 307 -28.20 10.01 2.07
N LEU A 308 -28.53 9.01 1.26
CA LEU A 308 -29.89 8.73 0.78
C LEU A 308 -30.82 8.30 1.92
N ASP A 309 -30.32 7.48 2.85
CA ASP A 309 -31.06 7.10 4.04
C ASP A 309 -31.32 8.30 4.96
N SER A 310 -30.30 9.13 5.18
CA SER A 310 -30.43 10.39 5.93
C SER A 310 -31.44 11.35 5.27
N PHE A 311 -31.40 11.45 3.94
CA PHE A 311 -32.34 12.28 3.17
C PHE A 311 -33.79 11.78 3.27
N GLY A 312 -34.00 10.47 3.22
CA GLY A 312 -35.32 9.85 3.37
C GLY A 312 -35.92 10.07 4.76
N ALA A 313 -35.11 10.24 5.79
CA ALA A 313 -35.57 10.52 7.14
C ALA A 313 -36.07 11.98 7.34
N ILE A 314 -35.74 12.90 6.43
CA ILE A 314 -36.16 14.31 6.51
C ILE A 314 -37.59 14.45 5.96
N PRO A 315 -38.56 14.96 6.76
CA PRO A 315 -39.93 15.18 6.29
C PRO A 315 -39.98 16.12 5.07
N GLY A 316 -40.75 15.74 4.05
CA GLY A 316 -40.84 16.49 2.79
C GLY A 316 -41.49 17.89 2.89
N GLU A 317 -42.07 18.24 4.03
CA GLU A 317 -42.79 19.51 4.25
C GLU A 317 -41.87 20.68 4.65
N ASN A 318 -40.58 20.44 4.93
CA ASN A 318 -39.64 21.48 5.34
C ASN A 318 -38.32 21.46 4.53
N PRO A 319 -38.34 21.97 3.28
CA PRO A 319 -37.17 21.97 2.40
C PRO A 319 -36.03 22.88 2.88
N ASP A 320 -36.31 23.84 3.78
CA ASP A 320 -35.34 24.81 4.30
C ASP A 320 -34.68 24.36 5.62
N ALA A 321 -34.98 23.13 6.08
CA ALA A 321 -34.42 22.55 7.30
C ALA A 321 -32.86 22.58 7.26
N PRO A 322 -32.18 22.94 8.37
CA PRO A 322 -30.71 22.92 8.44
C PRO A 322 -30.11 21.56 8.04
N GLU A 323 -30.78 20.47 8.40
CA GLU A 323 -30.40 19.10 8.05
C GLU A 323 -30.37 18.87 6.54
N MET A 324 -31.32 19.47 5.81
CA MET A 324 -31.39 19.39 4.35
C MET A 324 -30.20 20.09 3.69
N LYS A 325 -29.72 21.20 4.26
CA LYS A 325 -28.50 21.88 3.78
C LYS A 325 -27.26 21.02 3.97
N VAL A 326 -27.14 20.35 5.12
CA VAL A 326 -26.02 19.43 5.41
C VAL A 326 -26.02 18.27 4.42
N VAL A 327 -27.16 17.61 4.22
CA VAL A 327 -27.28 16.50 3.26
C VAL A 327 -26.96 16.96 1.83
N SER A 328 -27.45 18.13 1.42
CA SER A 328 -27.20 18.67 0.08
C SER A 328 -25.72 19.00 -0.14
N GLN A 329 -25.05 19.56 0.86
CA GLN A 329 -23.61 19.82 0.80
C GLN A 329 -22.82 18.51 0.67
N ARG A 330 -23.08 17.53 1.54
CA ARG A 330 -22.44 16.20 1.49
C ARG A 330 -22.62 15.53 0.13
N TRP A 331 -23.83 15.59 -0.42
CA TRP A 331 -24.12 15.04 -1.74
C TRP A 331 -23.31 15.73 -2.84
N THR A 332 -23.21 17.05 -2.78
CA THR A 332 -22.42 17.85 -3.72
C THR A 332 -20.93 17.51 -3.62
N ASP A 333 -20.41 17.34 -2.41
CA ASP A 333 -19.02 16.95 -2.17
C ASP A 333 -18.74 15.54 -2.75
N LEU A 334 -19.63 14.58 -2.55
CA LEU A 334 -19.51 13.23 -3.14
C LEU A 334 -19.58 13.24 -4.68
N ILE A 335 -20.37 14.14 -5.28
CA ILE A 335 -20.39 14.36 -6.73
C ILE A 335 -19.04 14.93 -7.20
N ALA A 336 -18.50 15.90 -6.49
CA ALA A 336 -17.23 16.53 -6.81
C ALA A 336 -16.07 15.53 -6.74
N VAL A 337 -15.97 14.75 -5.66
CA VAL A 337 -14.98 13.68 -5.50
C VAL A 337 -15.04 12.69 -6.65
N THR A 338 -16.24 12.24 -7.03
CA THR A 338 -16.41 11.28 -8.13
C THR A 338 -15.92 11.85 -9.46
N THR A 339 -16.32 13.09 -9.75
CA THR A 339 -15.90 13.79 -10.97
C THR A 339 -14.38 13.95 -11.01
N MET A 340 -13.78 14.35 -9.89
CA MET A 340 -12.33 14.48 -9.79
C MET A 340 -11.61 13.15 -9.93
N ALA A 341 -12.11 12.08 -9.31
CA ALA A 341 -11.55 10.74 -9.49
C ALA A 341 -11.56 10.32 -10.97
N ASP A 342 -12.66 10.59 -11.68
CA ASP A 342 -12.81 10.27 -13.09
C ASP A 342 -11.79 11.02 -13.99
N PHE A 343 -11.48 12.29 -13.68
CA PHE A 343 -10.57 13.13 -14.48
C PHE A 343 -9.11 13.18 -14.00
N LYS A 344 -8.83 12.89 -12.73
CA LYS A 344 -7.50 13.07 -12.13
C LYS A 344 -6.75 11.77 -11.89
N ILE A 345 -7.45 10.64 -11.66
CA ILE A 345 -6.79 9.34 -11.44
C ILE A 345 -6.36 8.75 -12.79
N TRP A 346 -5.23 9.28 -13.30
CA TRP A 346 -4.59 8.93 -14.55
C TRP A 346 -3.06 9.01 -14.42
N LEU A 347 -2.34 8.14 -15.12
CA LEU A 347 -0.89 8.15 -15.30
C LEU A 347 -0.57 7.91 -16.77
N SER A 348 -0.52 9.00 -17.55
CA SER A 348 -0.21 8.92 -18.97
C SER A 348 1.26 8.54 -19.20
N MET A 349 1.46 7.56 -20.08
CA MET A 349 2.77 7.11 -20.55
C MET A 349 3.17 7.74 -21.88
N ASP A 350 2.53 8.84 -22.29
CA ASP A 350 2.84 9.49 -23.56
C ASP A 350 4.30 9.98 -23.59
N GLY A 351 5.06 9.52 -24.59
CA GLY A 351 6.49 9.82 -24.76
C GLY A 351 7.45 8.88 -24.02
N TYR A 352 6.95 7.82 -23.38
CA TYR A 352 7.78 6.76 -22.83
C TYR A 352 8.30 5.89 -23.98
N ASN A 353 9.56 5.45 -23.91
CA ASN A 353 10.17 4.57 -24.91
C ASN A 353 9.36 3.28 -25.07
N ASP A 354 9.22 2.82 -26.32
CA ASP A 354 8.42 1.66 -26.74
C ASP A 354 6.89 1.76 -26.49
N TYR A 355 6.41 2.76 -25.74
CA TYR A 355 4.99 2.96 -25.52
C TYR A 355 4.35 3.70 -26.70
N HIS A 356 3.34 3.06 -27.28
CA HIS A 356 2.54 3.62 -28.36
C HIS A 356 1.11 3.83 -27.86
N PRO A 357 0.64 5.09 -27.71
CA PRO A 357 -0.70 5.34 -27.20
C PRO A 357 -1.75 4.73 -28.15
N PRO A 358 -2.66 3.90 -27.65
CA PRO A 358 -3.72 3.33 -28.47
C PRO A 358 -4.72 4.41 -28.86
N THR A 359 -5.47 4.19 -29.95
CA THR A 359 -6.59 5.08 -30.34
C THR A 359 -7.79 4.97 -29.41
N GLU A 360 -7.88 3.87 -28.67
CA GLU A 360 -8.96 3.58 -27.73
C GLU A 360 -8.66 4.15 -26.34
N ILE A 361 -9.72 4.33 -25.54
CA ILE A 361 -9.56 4.74 -24.14
C ILE A 361 -9.06 3.55 -23.33
N ILE A 362 -7.92 3.74 -22.66
CA ILE A 362 -7.40 2.81 -21.66
C ILE A 362 -7.54 3.47 -20.30
N ALA A 363 -8.51 3.01 -19.51
CA ALA A 363 -8.83 3.55 -18.20
C ALA A 363 -7.56 3.75 -17.35
N GLY A 364 -7.35 4.98 -16.88
CA GLY A 364 -6.21 5.33 -16.02
C GLY A 364 -4.89 5.56 -16.75
N LEU A 365 -4.75 5.21 -18.03
CA LEU A 365 -3.49 5.38 -18.78
C LEU A 365 -3.62 6.35 -19.96
N HIS A 366 -4.67 6.23 -20.75
CA HIS A 366 -4.78 7.02 -21.97
C HIS A 366 -6.24 7.35 -22.31
N ASN A 367 -6.52 8.65 -22.52
CA ASN A 367 -7.74 9.13 -23.16
C ASN A 367 -7.37 10.34 -24.04
N PRO A 368 -7.52 10.24 -25.38
CA PRO A 368 -7.08 11.28 -26.31
C PRO A 368 -7.89 12.59 -26.19
N ASP A 369 -9.11 12.53 -25.68
CA ASP A 369 -10.01 13.67 -25.55
C ASP A 369 -10.19 14.14 -24.10
N LEU A 370 -9.44 13.59 -23.14
CA LEU A 370 -9.62 13.84 -21.70
C LEU A 370 -9.68 15.34 -21.36
N LYS A 371 -8.77 16.14 -21.95
CA LYS A 371 -8.73 17.59 -21.75
C LYS A 371 -9.99 18.27 -22.28
N LYS A 372 -10.41 17.94 -23.51
CA LYS A 372 -11.63 18.49 -24.12
C LYS A 372 -12.89 18.08 -23.37
N GLN A 373 -12.94 16.85 -22.86
CA GLN A 373 -14.05 16.34 -22.05
C GLN A 373 -14.12 17.04 -20.69
N GLY A 374 -12.98 17.39 -20.10
CA GLY A 374 -12.92 18.18 -18.88
C GLY A 374 -13.42 19.62 -19.09
N GLU A 375 -13.04 20.24 -20.21
CA GLU A 375 -13.50 21.60 -20.57
C GLU A 375 -15.00 21.64 -20.92
N ASN A 376 -15.53 20.59 -21.55
CA ASN A 376 -16.93 20.47 -21.97
C ASN A 376 -17.72 19.49 -21.10
N TYR A 377 -17.51 19.51 -19.78
CA TYR A 377 -18.18 18.58 -18.88
C TYR A 377 -19.69 18.88 -18.78
N GLU A 378 -20.52 18.12 -19.51
CA GLU A 378 -21.97 18.35 -19.66
C GLU A 378 -22.82 17.91 -18.45
N PHE A 379 -22.20 17.60 -17.31
CA PHE A 379 -22.88 17.01 -16.15
C PHE A 379 -24.13 17.75 -15.70
N SER A 380 -24.02 19.06 -15.45
CA SER A 380 -25.15 19.87 -14.97
C SER A 380 -26.31 19.89 -15.96
N LYS A 381 -26.01 19.96 -17.26
CA LYS A 381 -27.02 19.94 -18.33
C LYS A 381 -27.75 18.60 -18.39
N LEU A 382 -27.00 17.50 -18.37
CA LEU A 382 -27.57 16.14 -18.39
C LEU A 382 -28.41 15.84 -17.15
N ILE A 383 -27.98 16.30 -15.96
CA ILE A 383 -28.78 16.19 -14.74
C ILE A 383 -30.11 16.91 -14.90
N VAL A 384 -30.10 18.18 -15.33
CA VAL A 384 -31.34 18.97 -15.47
C VAL A 384 -32.30 18.29 -16.44
N ASP A 385 -31.81 17.83 -17.59
CA ASP A 385 -32.63 17.15 -18.60
C ASP A 385 -33.24 15.83 -18.07
N ARG A 386 -32.46 15.03 -17.34
CA ARG A 386 -32.92 13.76 -16.76
C ARG A 386 -33.89 13.98 -15.60
N LEU A 387 -33.60 14.96 -14.75
CA LEU A 387 -34.45 15.34 -13.63
C LEU A 387 -35.82 15.82 -14.12
N ALA A 388 -35.85 16.66 -15.16
CA ALA A 388 -37.10 17.11 -15.77
C ALA A 388 -37.95 15.93 -16.27
N LYS A 389 -37.34 14.95 -16.95
CA LYS A 389 -38.03 13.74 -17.43
C LYS A 389 -38.55 12.86 -16.29
N CYS A 390 -37.75 12.68 -15.23
CA CYS A 390 -38.17 11.93 -14.05
C CYS A 390 -39.36 12.60 -13.35
N ILE A 391 -39.30 13.91 -13.13
CA ILE A 391 -40.41 14.67 -12.54
C ILE A 391 -41.67 14.57 -13.40
N GLN A 392 -41.55 14.67 -14.73
CA GLN A 392 -42.68 14.51 -15.63
C GLN A 392 -43.31 13.12 -15.49
N ALA A 393 -42.51 12.05 -15.55
CA ALA A 393 -43.00 10.68 -15.42
C ALA A 393 -43.68 10.42 -14.07
N GLN A 394 -43.12 10.96 -12.98
CA GLN A 394 -43.71 10.85 -11.64
C GLN A 394 -45.02 11.63 -11.52
N ASN A 395 -45.11 12.81 -12.13
CA ASN A 395 -46.36 13.59 -12.17
C ASN A 395 -47.45 12.85 -12.96
N GLU A 396 -47.10 12.24 -14.09
CA GLU A 396 -48.02 11.38 -14.86
C GLU A 396 -48.46 10.18 -14.02
N ALA A 397 -47.54 9.49 -13.34
CA ALA A 397 -47.87 8.38 -12.45
C ALA A 397 -48.79 8.81 -11.28
N ALA A 398 -48.60 10.02 -10.74
CA ALA A 398 -49.44 10.54 -9.65
C ALA A 398 -50.90 10.75 -10.06
N THR A 399 -51.18 10.99 -11.35
CA THR A 399 -52.57 11.06 -11.84
C THR A 399 -53.29 9.71 -11.79
N VAL A 400 -52.55 8.60 -11.85
CA VAL A 400 -53.10 7.23 -11.90
C VAL A 400 -53.00 6.55 -10.52
N GLN A 401 -51.90 6.74 -9.81
CA GLN A 401 -51.53 6.02 -8.59
C GLN A 401 -51.65 6.88 -7.33
N GLY A 402 -51.97 8.18 -7.47
CA GLY A 402 -52.12 9.13 -6.37
C GLY A 402 -50.85 9.87 -5.98
N PRO A 403 -50.93 10.83 -5.02
CA PRO A 403 -49.83 11.74 -4.69
C PRO A 403 -48.55 11.05 -4.21
N SER A 404 -48.64 9.84 -3.64
CA SER A 404 -47.46 9.08 -3.20
C SER A 404 -46.47 8.77 -4.33
N ALA A 405 -46.93 8.75 -5.59
CA ALA A 405 -46.07 8.51 -6.75
C ALA A 405 -45.13 9.67 -7.09
N ASN A 406 -45.37 10.89 -6.58
CA ASN A 406 -44.49 12.05 -6.81
C ASN A 406 -44.04 12.76 -5.52
N THR A 407 -44.67 12.51 -4.37
CA THR A 407 -44.25 13.07 -3.07
C THR A 407 -43.64 12.03 -2.13
N GLY A 408 -43.78 10.73 -2.40
CA GLY A 408 -43.25 9.67 -1.54
C GLY A 408 -41.73 9.60 -1.52
N ASP A 409 -41.19 8.95 -0.49
CA ASP A 409 -39.74 8.83 -0.28
C ASP A 409 -39.03 8.13 -1.44
N ALA A 410 -39.68 7.13 -2.06
CA ALA A 410 -39.17 6.45 -3.24
C ALA A 410 -38.97 7.44 -4.42
N ALA A 411 -39.95 8.31 -4.68
CA ALA A 411 -39.88 9.31 -5.73
C ALA A 411 -38.78 10.35 -5.46
N ARG A 412 -38.61 10.75 -4.19
CA ARG A 412 -37.54 11.66 -3.76
C ARG A 412 -36.15 11.03 -3.90
N ARG A 413 -35.97 9.78 -3.46
CA ARG A 413 -34.72 9.00 -3.62
C ARG A 413 -34.36 8.82 -5.09
N GLU A 414 -35.35 8.52 -5.94
CA GLU A 414 -35.15 8.40 -7.39
C GLU A 414 -34.60 9.70 -7.99
N ARG A 415 -35.21 10.86 -7.68
CA ARG A 415 -34.74 12.17 -8.17
C ARG A 415 -33.29 12.47 -7.75
N LEU A 416 -32.93 12.16 -6.51
CA LEU A 416 -31.58 12.38 -6.00
C LEU A 416 -30.56 11.44 -6.67
N SER A 417 -30.98 10.20 -6.96
CA SER A 417 -30.14 9.18 -7.60
C SER A 417 -29.83 9.46 -9.08
N ILE A 418 -30.55 10.38 -9.73
CA ILE A 418 -30.29 10.78 -11.12
C ILE A 418 -28.86 11.26 -11.31
N SER A 419 -28.29 11.98 -10.33
CA SER A 419 -26.91 12.44 -10.43
C SER A 419 -25.94 11.26 -10.52
N THR A 420 -26.19 10.17 -9.77
CA THR A 420 -25.36 8.95 -9.83
C THR A 420 -25.42 8.33 -11.22
N VAL A 421 -26.62 8.16 -11.78
CA VAL A 421 -26.82 7.59 -13.13
C VAL A 421 -26.09 8.42 -14.19
N VAL A 422 -26.22 9.74 -14.14
CA VAL A 422 -25.55 10.64 -15.09
C VAL A 422 -24.02 10.58 -14.95
N GLN A 423 -23.49 10.44 -13.73
CA GLN A 423 -22.05 10.25 -13.54
C GLN A 423 -21.55 8.93 -14.11
N ASP A 424 -22.31 7.85 -13.96
CA ASP A 424 -21.95 6.55 -14.51
C ASP A 424 -21.94 6.59 -16.04
N GLU A 425 -22.93 7.23 -16.67
CA GLU A 425 -22.98 7.46 -18.12
C GLU A 425 -21.78 8.29 -18.62
N LEU A 426 -21.40 9.35 -17.90
CA LEU A 426 -20.27 10.20 -18.26
C LEU A 426 -18.93 9.50 -18.02
N ARG A 427 -18.82 8.71 -16.96
CA ARG A 427 -17.62 7.93 -16.67
C ARG A 427 -17.30 6.94 -17.77
N GLU A 428 -18.31 6.27 -18.34
CA GLU A 428 -18.07 5.37 -19.47
C GLU A 428 -17.49 6.11 -20.68
N LYS A 429 -17.89 7.37 -20.92
CA LYS A 429 -17.32 8.22 -21.98
C LYS A 429 -15.90 8.70 -21.67
N ILE A 430 -15.56 8.88 -20.39
CA ILE A 430 -14.26 9.41 -19.94
C ILE A 430 -13.22 8.29 -19.76
N ARG A 431 -13.62 7.15 -19.21
CA ARG A 431 -12.72 6.05 -18.82
C ARG A 431 -12.86 4.82 -19.72
N GLY A 432 -13.76 4.85 -20.69
CA GLY A 432 -14.09 3.69 -21.52
C GLY A 432 -15.00 2.72 -20.77
N ARG A 433 -15.13 1.48 -21.28
CA ARG A 433 -15.93 0.44 -20.62
C ARG A 433 -15.51 0.31 -19.16
N THR A 434 -16.49 0.44 -18.27
CA THR A 434 -16.30 0.38 -16.82
C THR A 434 -15.58 -0.93 -16.47
N PRO A 435 -14.39 -0.88 -15.83
CA PRO A 435 -13.77 -2.07 -15.27
C PRO A 435 -14.73 -2.78 -14.30
N SER A 436 -14.43 -4.04 -13.98
CA SER A 436 -15.09 -4.73 -12.88
C SER A 436 -15.13 -3.82 -11.64
N PRO A 437 -16.26 -3.72 -10.93
CA PRO A 437 -16.33 -2.94 -9.69
C PRO A 437 -15.40 -3.49 -8.59
N GLN A 438 -14.86 -4.71 -8.78
CA GLN A 438 -13.87 -5.27 -7.87
C GLN A 438 -12.47 -4.74 -8.19
N PRO A 439 -11.72 -4.28 -7.17
CA PRO A 439 -10.32 -3.91 -7.35
C PRO A 439 -9.51 -5.11 -7.85
N PRO A 440 -8.39 -4.86 -8.58
CA PRO A 440 -7.54 -5.95 -9.03
C PRO A 440 -6.97 -6.75 -7.84
N VAL A 441 -6.63 -8.01 -8.08
CA VAL A 441 -5.90 -8.81 -7.09
C VAL A 441 -4.61 -8.07 -6.71
N GLN A 442 -4.37 -7.93 -5.40
CA GLN A 442 -3.19 -7.22 -4.92
C GLN A 442 -1.89 -7.97 -5.30
N PRO A 443 -0.84 -7.27 -5.81
CA PRO A 443 0.38 -7.91 -6.31
C PRO A 443 1.07 -8.83 -5.30
N TRP A 444 1.07 -8.48 -4.02
CA TRP A 444 1.71 -9.29 -2.98
C TRP A 444 1.00 -10.64 -2.77
N ILE A 445 -0.34 -10.68 -2.87
CA ILE A 445 -1.11 -11.93 -2.76
C ILE A 445 -0.76 -12.84 -3.93
N GLN A 446 -0.77 -12.30 -5.16
CA GLN A 446 -0.38 -13.07 -6.35
C GLN A 446 1.04 -13.62 -6.24
N LYS A 447 1.97 -12.80 -5.74
CA LYS A 447 3.37 -13.18 -5.53
C LYS A 447 3.48 -14.34 -4.55
N LEU A 448 2.87 -14.24 -3.37
CA LEU A 448 2.97 -15.29 -2.35
C LEU A 448 2.23 -16.57 -2.72
N LEU A 449 1.05 -16.49 -3.32
CA LEU A 449 0.33 -17.68 -3.81
C LEU A 449 1.13 -18.41 -4.89
N ARG A 450 1.87 -17.70 -5.75
CA ARG A 450 2.78 -18.31 -6.72
C ARG A 450 3.95 -19.01 -6.06
N VAL A 451 4.59 -18.36 -5.08
CA VAL A 451 5.68 -18.97 -4.30
C VAL A 451 5.17 -20.23 -3.60
N HIS A 452 3.96 -20.19 -3.06
CA HIS A 452 3.31 -21.35 -2.46
C HIS A 452 3.10 -22.47 -3.48
N GLN A 453 2.51 -22.19 -4.63
CA GLN A 453 2.33 -23.17 -5.70
C GLN A 453 3.66 -23.79 -6.16
N ALA A 454 4.72 -22.99 -6.28
CA ALA A 454 6.05 -23.48 -6.60
C ALA A 454 6.60 -24.39 -5.49
N SER A 455 6.41 -24.04 -4.22
CA SER A 455 6.89 -24.86 -3.08
C SER A 455 6.15 -26.20 -2.96
N LEU A 456 4.92 -26.31 -3.48
CA LEU A 456 4.22 -27.59 -3.59
C LEU A 456 4.91 -28.59 -4.54
N THR A 457 5.78 -28.12 -5.44
CA THR A 457 6.56 -29.00 -6.32
C THR A 457 7.86 -29.51 -5.69
N LEU A 458 8.24 -28.98 -4.52
CA LEU A 458 9.40 -29.44 -3.78
C LEU A 458 9.16 -30.77 -3.07
N GLU A 459 10.27 -31.43 -2.72
CA GLU A 459 10.24 -32.63 -1.87
C GLU A 459 9.63 -32.31 -0.49
N PRO A 460 8.97 -33.28 0.18
CA PRO A 460 8.24 -33.02 1.42
C PRO A 460 9.08 -32.37 2.54
N TRP A 461 10.36 -32.75 2.65
CA TRP A 461 11.27 -32.21 3.67
C TRP A 461 11.69 -30.76 3.35
N GLU A 462 11.88 -30.41 2.08
CA GLU A 462 12.15 -29.03 1.66
C GLU A 462 10.89 -28.17 1.86
N ARG A 463 9.73 -28.71 1.50
CA ARG A 463 8.43 -28.02 1.63
C ARG A 463 8.15 -27.60 3.07
N HIS A 464 8.52 -28.43 4.06
CA HIS A 464 8.33 -28.11 5.47
C HIS A 464 9.12 -26.87 5.92
N ASN A 465 10.18 -26.51 5.20
CA ASN A 465 11.00 -25.35 5.51
C ASN A 465 10.45 -24.05 4.89
N TYR A 466 9.50 -24.13 3.95
CA TYR A 466 8.89 -22.95 3.33
C TYR A 466 7.59 -22.54 4.03
N GLY A 467 7.47 -21.26 4.37
CA GLY A 467 6.28 -20.67 4.97
C GLY A 467 6.22 -19.16 4.78
N PHE A 468 5.08 -18.57 5.16
CA PHE A 468 4.86 -17.14 5.11
C PHE A 468 4.50 -16.68 6.51
N GLY A 469 5.41 -16.00 7.20
CA GLY A 469 5.16 -15.68 8.59
C GLY A 469 6.00 -14.58 9.18
N LEU A 470 5.72 -14.30 10.45
CA LEU A 470 6.41 -13.35 11.30
C LEU A 470 6.78 -14.03 12.62
N ALA A 471 7.96 -13.72 13.14
CA ALA A 471 8.30 -14.02 14.52
C ALA A 471 7.62 -13.01 15.46
N ILE A 472 7.11 -13.48 16.59
CA ILE A 472 6.60 -12.63 17.66
C ILE A 472 7.16 -13.07 19.02
N TYR A 473 7.57 -12.08 19.82
CA TYR A 473 8.13 -12.30 21.14
C TYR A 473 7.14 -11.90 22.24
N ARG A 474 6.88 -12.81 23.19
CA ARG A 474 6.15 -12.50 24.43
C ARG A 474 7.12 -11.87 25.42
N ALA A 475 6.98 -10.57 25.66
CA ALA A 475 7.67 -9.84 26.73
C ALA A 475 6.73 -9.38 27.85
N ALA A 476 5.42 -9.54 27.65
CA ALA A 476 4.35 -9.10 28.55
C ALA A 476 4.17 -10.06 29.75
N HIS A 477 5.18 -10.16 30.63
CA HIS A 477 5.18 -11.11 31.76
C HIS A 477 4.49 -10.59 33.02
N MET A 478 3.87 -9.39 32.98
CA MET A 478 3.10 -8.86 34.12
C MET A 478 1.70 -9.49 34.27
N PHE A 479 1.21 -10.15 33.22
CA PHE A 479 -0.13 -10.76 33.18
C PHE A 479 -0.08 -12.20 33.68
N SER A 480 -1.17 -12.67 34.33
CA SER A 480 -1.32 -14.08 34.70
C SER A 480 -1.38 -14.98 33.45
N ASP A 481 -1.23 -16.29 33.61
CA ASP A 481 -1.31 -17.21 32.48
C ASP A 481 -2.71 -17.23 31.83
N GLU A 482 -3.78 -17.07 32.62
CA GLU A 482 -5.15 -16.96 32.09
C GLU A 482 -5.36 -15.65 31.31
N GLN A 483 -4.83 -14.54 31.83
CA GLN A 483 -4.86 -13.26 31.13
C GLN A 483 -4.04 -13.34 29.85
N TRP A 484 -2.88 -13.99 29.89
CA TRP A 484 -2.02 -14.19 28.73
C TRP A 484 -2.72 -14.96 27.61
N GLU A 485 -3.37 -16.09 27.91
CA GLU A 485 -4.11 -16.85 26.89
C GLU A 485 -5.26 -16.03 26.28
N THR A 486 -5.91 -15.18 27.07
CA THR A 486 -6.92 -14.23 26.59
C THR A 486 -6.30 -13.19 25.65
N ILE A 487 -5.22 -12.53 26.07
CA ILE A 487 -4.49 -11.54 25.25
C ILE A 487 -4.03 -12.17 23.94
N LYS A 488 -3.42 -13.35 24.00
CA LYS A 488 -2.89 -14.06 22.83
C LYS A 488 -4.01 -14.37 21.84
N ARG A 489 -5.13 -14.92 22.32
CA ARG A 489 -6.31 -15.22 21.49
C ARG A 489 -6.84 -13.94 20.83
N ASP A 490 -7.02 -12.87 21.61
CA ASP A 490 -7.63 -11.63 21.12
C ASP A 490 -6.69 -10.89 20.16
N LEU A 491 -5.36 -10.95 20.39
CA LEU A 491 -4.34 -10.48 19.46
C LEU A 491 -4.39 -11.26 18.14
N GLU A 492 -4.36 -12.60 18.18
CA GLU A 492 -4.38 -13.43 16.98
C GLU A 492 -5.68 -13.24 16.17
N ALA A 493 -6.81 -13.08 16.85
CA ALA A 493 -8.08 -12.73 16.23
C ALA A 493 -8.02 -11.34 15.58
N HIS A 494 -7.46 -10.35 16.27
CA HIS A 494 -7.31 -8.99 15.74
C HIS A 494 -6.37 -8.97 14.52
N LEU A 495 -5.24 -9.68 14.56
CA LEU A 495 -4.35 -9.87 13.41
C LEU A 495 -5.09 -10.49 12.23
N SER A 496 -5.97 -11.46 12.49
CA SER A 496 -6.73 -12.16 11.45
C SER A 496 -7.91 -11.36 10.88
N ALA A 497 -8.25 -10.21 11.48
CA ALA A 497 -9.35 -9.33 11.08
C ALA A 497 -8.97 -8.42 9.89
N TRP A 498 -8.65 -9.05 8.75
CA TRP A 498 -8.37 -8.37 7.49
C TRP A 498 -8.96 -9.15 6.32
N GLY A 499 -8.85 -8.61 5.10
CA GLY A 499 -9.17 -9.34 3.87
C GLY A 499 -10.60 -9.15 3.34
N ASP A 500 -11.44 -8.41 4.06
CA ASP A 500 -12.75 -7.98 3.55
C ASP A 500 -12.55 -7.16 2.27
N ASP A 501 -13.29 -7.51 1.22
CA ASP A 501 -13.16 -6.95 -0.15
C ASP A 501 -11.77 -7.13 -0.80
N VAL A 502 -10.93 -8.05 -0.30
CA VAL A 502 -9.60 -8.32 -0.87
C VAL A 502 -9.59 -9.67 -1.59
N GLN A 503 -9.48 -9.63 -2.91
CA GLN A 503 -9.42 -10.85 -3.73
C GLN A 503 -8.19 -11.70 -3.39
N GLY A 504 -8.41 -13.00 -3.13
CA GLY A 504 -7.36 -13.96 -2.76
C GLY A 504 -6.98 -13.97 -1.28
N ALA A 505 -7.59 -13.11 -0.44
CA ALA A 505 -7.31 -13.11 1.00
C ALA A 505 -7.66 -14.43 1.69
N ASP A 506 -8.78 -15.07 1.32
CA ASP A 506 -9.20 -16.35 1.90
C ASP A 506 -8.23 -17.50 1.60
N GLU A 507 -7.58 -17.48 0.43
CA GLU A 507 -6.53 -18.42 0.06
C GLU A 507 -5.23 -18.15 0.81
N MET A 508 -4.93 -16.86 1.06
CA MET A 508 -3.68 -16.43 1.69
C MET A 508 -3.69 -16.57 3.22
N LYS A 509 -4.81 -16.27 3.89
CA LYS A 509 -4.93 -16.29 5.36
C LYS A 509 -4.44 -17.60 6.00
N PRO A 510 -4.80 -18.80 5.53
CA PRO A 510 -4.33 -20.05 6.12
C PRO A 510 -2.82 -20.25 6.02
N LEU A 511 -2.17 -19.61 5.03
CA LEU A 511 -0.74 -19.72 4.77
C LEU A 511 0.09 -18.80 5.65
N LEU A 512 -0.50 -17.72 6.19
CA LEU A 512 0.16 -16.79 7.10
C LEU A 512 0.30 -17.41 8.49
N LYS A 513 1.52 -17.41 9.03
CA LYS A 513 1.85 -18.00 10.33
C LYS A 513 2.52 -16.99 11.26
N LEU A 514 2.11 -17.03 12.51
CA LEU A 514 2.74 -16.30 13.59
C LEU A 514 3.54 -17.30 14.44
N HIS A 515 4.83 -17.03 14.62
CA HIS A 515 5.75 -17.91 15.33
C HIS A 515 6.14 -17.29 16.67
N TRP A 516 5.64 -17.88 17.75
CA TRP A 516 5.80 -17.37 19.11
C TRP A 516 7.12 -17.79 19.75
N PHE A 517 7.77 -16.83 20.40
CA PHE A 517 8.96 -17.00 21.22
C PHE A 517 8.72 -16.38 22.60
N ASP A 518 8.93 -17.13 23.68
CA ASP A 518 8.78 -16.61 25.04
C ASP A 518 10.12 -16.03 25.54
N CYS A 519 10.16 -14.72 25.81
CA CYS A 519 11.37 -14.05 26.27
C CYS A 519 11.90 -14.62 27.60
N LYS A 520 11.02 -15.09 28.49
CA LYS A 520 11.41 -15.68 29.78
C LYS A 520 12.04 -17.05 29.59
N GLU A 521 11.51 -17.87 28.69
CA GLU A 521 12.08 -19.18 28.35
C GLU A 521 13.44 -19.06 27.66
N LEU A 522 13.62 -18.01 26.84
CA LEU A 522 14.89 -17.69 26.19
C LEU A 522 15.90 -16.98 27.10
N GLY A 523 15.56 -16.75 28.39
CA GLY A 523 16.45 -16.13 29.37
C GLY A 523 16.76 -14.65 29.10
N PHE A 524 15.85 -13.93 28.42
CA PHE A 524 16.07 -12.52 28.10
C PHE A 524 15.94 -11.62 29.35
N GLU A 525 16.71 -10.54 29.34
CA GLU A 525 16.63 -9.50 30.37
C GLU A 525 15.26 -8.81 30.35
N THR A 526 14.58 -8.78 31.51
CA THR A 526 13.22 -8.26 31.62
C THR A 526 13.14 -6.74 31.39
N PHE A 527 14.23 -6.01 31.62
CA PHE A 527 14.25 -4.54 31.53
C PHE A 527 14.50 -4.02 30.10
N ASN A 528 15.06 -4.84 29.20
CA ASN A 528 15.25 -4.46 27.79
C ASN A 528 14.98 -5.65 26.84
N PRO A 529 13.72 -6.08 26.75
CA PRO A 529 13.36 -7.25 25.94
C PRO A 529 13.59 -7.01 24.44
N VAL A 530 13.51 -5.75 23.96
CA VAL A 530 13.70 -5.42 22.54
C VAL A 530 15.12 -5.73 22.07
N LYS A 531 16.15 -5.34 22.83
CA LYS A 531 17.55 -5.58 22.46
C LYS A 531 17.88 -7.08 22.43
N SER A 532 17.40 -7.83 23.42
CA SER A 532 17.60 -9.28 23.51
C SER A 532 16.88 -10.02 22.38
N ALA A 533 15.62 -9.66 22.11
CA ALA A 533 14.84 -10.23 21.02
C ALA A 533 15.46 -9.91 19.65
N ARG A 534 15.98 -8.69 19.44
CA ARG A 534 16.67 -8.32 18.19
C ARG A 534 17.88 -9.21 17.94
N ARG A 535 18.73 -9.43 18.96
CA ARG A 535 19.90 -10.30 18.85
C ARG A 535 19.51 -11.74 18.50
N HIS A 536 18.57 -12.32 19.25
CA HIS A 536 18.10 -13.68 18.98
C HIS A 536 17.48 -13.80 17.58
N PHE A 537 16.68 -12.81 17.17
CA PHE A 537 16.09 -12.79 15.84
C PHE A 537 17.15 -12.75 14.73
N GLN A 538 18.19 -11.93 14.89
CA GLN A 538 19.32 -11.86 13.95
C GLN A 538 20.05 -13.20 13.81
N GLU A 539 20.15 -13.98 14.89
CA GLU A 539 20.74 -15.33 14.90
C GLU A 539 19.84 -16.34 14.16
N ILE A 540 18.53 -16.36 14.43
CA ILE A 540 17.64 -17.39 13.87
C ILE A 540 17.22 -17.12 12.44
N ARG A 541 17.07 -15.86 12.00
CA ARG A 541 16.45 -15.51 10.71
C ARG A 541 17.21 -16.03 9.48
N PHE A 542 18.47 -16.42 9.64
CA PHE A 542 19.29 -17.02 8.58
C PHE A 542 19.56 -18.52 8.79
N SER A 543 18.99 -19.12 9.82
CA SER A 543 19.09 -20.57 10.05
C SER A 543 18.28 -21.35 9.01
N ASP A 544 18.68 -22.60 8.76
CA ASP A 544 17.96 -23.51 7.85
C ASP A 544 16.50 -23.73 8.25
N GLU A 545 16.20 -23.63 9.55
CA GLU A 545 14.85 -23.83 10.08
C GLU A 545 13.92 -22.64 9.77
N TRP A 546 14.44 -21.41 9.78
CA TRP A 546 13.63 -20.19 9.83
C TRP A 546 13.76 -19.27 8.62
N SER A 547 14.87 -19.36 7.86
CA SER A 547 15.19 -18.47 6.73
C SER A 547 14.14 -18.41 5.62
N HIS A 548 13.26 -19.41 5.54
CA HIS A 548 12.17 -19.48 4.59
C HIS A 548 10.78 -19.49 5.24
N LYS A 549 10.67 -19.27 6.55
CA LYS A 549 9.40 -19.25 7.31
C LYS A 549 9.00 -17.86 7.80
N ILE A 550 9.97 -17.02 8.15
CA ILE A 550 9.75 -15.70 8.73
C ILE A 550 10.31 -14.58 7.85
N ALA A 551 9.63 -13.43 7.83
CA ALA A 551 10.15 -12.24 7.16
C ALA A 551 11.51 -11.82 7.76
N PRO A 552 12.52 -11.42 6.96
CA PRO A 552 13.88 -11.26 7.44
C PRO A 552 14.19 -9.92 8.12
N SER A 553 13.40 -8.88 7.88
CA SER A 553 13.73 -7.49 8.29
C SER A 553 12.99 -6.99 9.52
N VAL A 554 11.83 -7.58 9.85
CA VAL A 554 10.98 -7.11 10.95
C VAL A 554 10.44 -8.30 11.74
N PHE A 555 10.40 -8.15 13.05
CA PHE A 555 9.69 -9.05 13.96
C PHE A 555 8.74 -8.27 14.87
N LEU A 556 7.83 -8.99 15.52
CA LEU A 556 6.87 -8.42 16.44
C LEU A 556 7.28 -8.68 17.89
N LEU A 557 6.89 -7.80 18.80
CA LEU A 557 7.07 -7.98 20.23
C LEU A 557 5.83 -7.48 20.95
N LEU A 558 5.28 -8.32 21.82
CA LEU A 558 4.17 -7.96 22.69
C LEU A 558 4.72 -7.63 24.08
N ASP A 559 4.85 -6.34 24.36
CA ASP A 559 5.25 -5.81 25.66
C ASP A 559 4.04 -5.55 26.57
N ASN A 560 4.31 -5.13 27.80
CA ASN A 560 3.27 -4.86 28.80
C ASN A 560 2.21 -3.86 28.30
N MET A 561 2.63 -2.81 27.58
CA MET A 561 1.74 -1.80 26.99
C MET A 561 0.86 -2.40 25.88
N GLY A 562 1.44 -3.22 25.01
CA GLY A 562 0.69 -3.94 23.98
C GLY A 562 -0.31 -4.91 24.60
N GLY A 563 0.10 -5.69 25.62
CA GLY A 563 -0.79 -6.60 26.34
C GLY A 563 -1.95 -5.88 27.04
N ALA A 564 -1.66 -4.78 27.75
CA ALA A 564 -2.68 -3.97 28.41
C ALA A 564 -3.70 -3.39 27.42
N SER A 565 -3.27 -3.07 26.20
CA SER A 565 -4.15 -2.54 25.17
C SER A 565 -5.26 -3.49 24.70
N TYR A 566 -5.18 -4.78 25.04
CA TYR A 566 -6.22 -5.78 24.77
C TYR A 566 -7.15 -6.04 25.96
N ILE A 567 -6.76 -5.64 27.18
CA ILE A 567 -7.54 -5.86 28.41
C ILE A 567 -8.27 -4.58 28.84
N ASP A 568 -7.59 -3.44 28.78
CA ASP A 568 -8.10 -2.21 29.37
C ASP A 568 -9.12 -1.53 28.45
N GLU A 569 -10.40 -1.52 28.87
CA GLU A 569 -11.45 -0.77 28.18
C GLU A 569 -11.43 0.73 28.49
N GLU A 570 -10.97 1.14 29.68
CA GLU A 570 -10.97 2.54 30.13
C GLU A 570 -10.12 3.50 29.26
N PRO A 571 -8.90 3.13 28.81
CA PRO A 571 -8.12 3.96 27.90
C PRO A 571 -8.74 4.06 26.51
N ARG A 572 -9.58 3.10 26.09
CA ARG A 572 -10.36 3.15 24.86
C ARG A 572 -11.55 4.10 25.03
N ALA A 573 -12.26 4.01 26.15
CA ALA A 573 -13.47 4.80 26.42
C ALA A 573 -13.18 6.28 26.74
N SER A 574 -12.09 6.60 27.43
CA SER A 574 -11.71 7.98 27.74
C SER A 574 -11.25 8.74 26.49
N SER A 575 -10.41 8.11 25.67
CA SER A 575 -9.92 8.67 24.39
C SER A 575 -11.01 8.78 23.32
N THR A 576 -12.21 8.21 23.50
CA THR A 576 -13.31 8.33 22.52
C THR A 576 -14.40 9.32 22.93
N LYS A 577 -14.33 9.87 24.16
CA LYS A 577 -15.30 10.87 24.64
C LYS A 577 -14.99 12.29 24.16
N ASP A 578 -13.77 12.52 23.69
CA ASP A 578 -13.35 13.80 23.13
C ASP A 578 -13.80 13.91 21.66
N LEU A 579 -14.47 15.00 21.30
CA LEU A 579 -14.91 15.26 19.93
C LEU A 579 -13.70 15.28 18.97
N GLY A 580 -13.65 14.32 18.05
CA GLY A 580 -12.65 14.27 16.97
C GLY A 580 -11.77 13.01 16.93
N PHE A 581 -11.89 12.11 17.90
CA PHE A 581 -11.14 10.85 17.90
C PHE A 581 -11.96 9.68 17.35
N LEU A 582 -11.40 8.96 16.38
CA LEU A 582 -12.05 7.77 15.83
C LEU A 582 -11.79 6.58 16.75
N LYS A 583 -12.85 5.84 17.09
CA LYS A 583 -12.79 4.65 17.96
C LYS A 583 -11.76 3.62 17.49
N GLY A 584 -11.65 3.43 16.17
CA GLY A 584 -10.69 2.51 15.57
C GLY A 584 -9.23 2.85 15.87
N ASP A 585 -8.87 4.09 16.17
CA ASP A 585 -7.46 4.51 16.30
C ASP A 585 -6.80 4.06 17.60
N PHE A 586 -7.59 3.72 18.62
CA PHE A 586 -7.08 3.41 19.97
C PHE A 586 -7.23 1.92 20.34
N GLN A 587 -7.33 1.05 19.34
CA GLN A 587 -7.47 -0.39 19.51
C GLN A 587 -6.18 -1.09 19.96
N GLY A 588 -6.25 -2.42 20.12
CA GLY A 588 -5.13 -3.25 20.54
C GLY A 588 -3.96 -3.20 19.55
N HIS A 589 -2.73 -3.14 20.06
CA HIS A 589 -1.53 -2.95 19.24
C HIS A 589 -0.36 -3.82 19.71
N VAL A 590 0.60 -3.99 18.81
CA VAL A 590 1.84 -4.74 19.03
C VAL A 590 3.03 -3.87 18.61
N LEU A 591 4.23 -4.17 19.10
CA LEU A 591 5.45 -3.48 18.70
C LEU A 591 6.05 -4.19 17.49
N ALA A 592 6.20 -3.49 16.36
CA ALA A 592 7.04 -3.90 15.26
C ALA A 592 8.47 -3.41 15.49
N VAL A 593 9.45 -4.29 15.30
CA VAL A 593 10.87 -3.99 15.57
C VAL A 593 11.69 -4.25 14.31
N ASP A 594 12.51 -3.26 13.96
CA ASP A 594 13.49 -3.38 12.89
C ASP A 594 14.66 -4.24 13.37
N ALA A 595 14.88 -5.34 12.66
CA ALA A 595 15.91 -6.31 12.98
C ALA A 595 17.33 -5.78 12.70
N ASP A 596 17.47 -4.83 11.78
CA ASP A 596 18.76 -4.31 11.29
C ASP A 596 19.09 -2.94 11.86
N PHE A 597 18.26 -2.39 12.75
CA PHE A 597 18.49 -1.08 13.35
C PHE A 597 19.72 -1.08 14.27
N ASP A 598 20.64 -0.15 13.98
CA ASP A 598 21.85 0.09 14.75
C ASP A 598 21.69 1.31 15.67
N ASP A 599 21.55 1.05 16.96
CA ASP A 599 21.45 2.08 18.00
C ASP A 599 22.76 2.89 18.17
N SER A 600 23.89 2.41 17.62
CA SER A 600 25.22 3.02 17.78
C SER A 600 25.61 4.02 16.71
N ALA A 601 24.87 4.08 15.59
CA ALA A 601 25.10 5.07 14.57
C ALA A 601 24.81 6.48 15.12
N PRO A 602 25.78 7.44 15.06
CA PRO A 602 25.47 8.85 15.29
C PRO A 602 24.34 9.18 14.33
N GLY A 603 23.26 9.78 14.86
CA GLY A 603 21.91 9.68 14.31
C GLY A 603 21.90 9.61 12.79
N SER A 604 21.36 8.50 12.25
CA SER A 604 20.96 8.44 10.85
C SER A 604 20.41 9.81 10.50
N GLU A 605 21.06 10.47 9.54
CA GLU A 605 20.61 11.69 8.89
C GLU A 605 19.21 11.37 8.36
N SER A 606 18.23 11.54 9.24
CA SER A 606 16.82 11.51 8.92
C SER A 606 16.63 12.66 7.96
N ALA A 607 15.80 12.46 6.93
CA ALA A 607 15.45 13.49 5.95
C ALA A 607 14.87 14.75 6.63
N GLY A 608 15.76 15.61 7.12
CA GLY A 608 15.47 16.66 8.09
C GLY A 608 16.67 17.54 8.45
N ASP A 609 17.83 17.41 7.81
CA ASP A 609 18.99 18.32 7.99
C ASP A 609 18.78 19.72 7.36
N ILE A 610 17.53 20.11 7.12
CA ILE A 610 17.14 21.50 6.85
C ILE A 610 15.90 21.81 7.68
N ALA A 611 16.07 21.96 8.99
CA ALA A 611 15.09 22.60 9.85
C ALA A 611 15.82 23.57 10.79
N ASP A 612 15.38 24.82 10.76
CA ASP A 612 15.81 25.89 11.64
C ASP A 612 15.75 25.45 13.13
N GLU A 613 16.69 25.94 13.93
CA GLU A 613 16.77 25.74 15.39
C GLU A 613 15.51 26.20 16.15
N ASP A 614 14.58 26.89 15.47
CA ASP A 614 13.31 27.42 16.02
C ASP A 614 12.09 26.48 15.87
N SER A 615 12.23 25.28 15.30
CA SER A 615 11.09 24.35 15.20
C SER A 615 10.75 23.74 16.57
N GLN A 616 9.57 24.09 17.12
CA GLN A 616 9.07 23.62 18.43
C GLN A 616 8.71 22.12 18.48
N TYR A 617 9.00 21.36 17.43
CA TYR A 617 8.80 19.91 17.38
C TYR A 617 10.15 19.23 17.59
N GLU A 618 10.32 18.53 18.73
CA GLU A 618 11.47 17.65 18.97
C GLU A 618 11.69 16.76 17.73
N VAL A 619 12.87 16.83 17.11
CA VAL A 619 13.22 16.03 15.93
C VAL A 619 12.95 14.56 16.24
N PHE A 620 11.94 14.00 15.58
CA PHE A 620 11.41 12.66 15.83
C PHE A 620 12.37 11.58 15.32
N LYS A 621 13.49 11.35 16.03
CA LYS A 621 14.45 10.29 15.66
C LYS A 621 13.76 8.93 15.70
N TYR A 622 13.87 8.18 14.60
CA TYR A 622 13.33 6.83 14.51
C TYR A 622 14.05 5.88 15.50
N PRO A 623 13.34 5.20 16.42
CA PRO A 623 13.96 4.39 17.48
C PRO A 623 14.16 2.91 17.09
N GLY A 624 14.09 2.57 15.80
CA GLY A 624 14.20 1.17 15.35
C GLY A 624 13.00 0.29 15.71
N ARG A 625 11.89 0.91 16.13
CA ARG A 625 10.67 0.23 16.57
C ARG A 625 9.47 1.15 16.46
N MET A 626 8.28 0.57 16.32
CA MET A 626 7.03 1.31 16.18
C MET A 626 5.86 0.47 16.68
N ARG A 627 4.87 1.08 17.34
CA ARG A 627 3.61 0.39 17.66
C ARG A 627 2.68 0.38 16.46
N ILE A 628 2.02 -0.73 16.21
CA ILE A 628 1.08 -0.91 15.09
C ILE A 628 -0.17 -1.64 15.57
N LEU A 629 -1.35 -1.21 15.09
CA LEU A 629 -2.59 -1.93 15.35
C LEU A 629 -2.52 -3.37 14.82
N GLY A 630 -3.11 -4.31 15.58
CA GLY A 630 -3.01 -5.74 15.29
C GLY A 630 -3.49 -6.12 13.88
N ASN A 631 -4.66 -5.63 13.47
CA ASN A 631 -5.23 -5.91 12.14
C ASN A 631 -4.38 -5.37 10.96
N LEU A 632 -3.54 -4.36 11.18
CA LEU A 632 -2.68 -3.78 10.15
C LEU A 632 -1.41 -4.57 9.88
N VAL A 633 -1.09 -5.55 10.75
CA VAL A 633 0.11 -6.39 10.60
C VAL A 633 0.05 -7.18 9.29
N TRP A 634 -1.04 -7.89 9.03
CA TRP A 634 -1.18 -8.71 7.81
C TRP A 634 -1.75 -7.94 6.63
N SER A 635 -2.52 -6.87 6.86
CA SER A 635 -3.10 -6.09 5.76
C SER A 635 -2.18 -4.99 5.21
N GLU A 636 -1.17 -4.54 5.97
CA GLU A 636 -0.31 -3.43 5.56
C GLU A 636 1.18 -3.70 5.80
N LEU A 637 1.60 -3.97 7.04
CA LEU A 637 3.03 -4.17 7.35
C LEU A 637 3.62 -5.31 6.52
N TYR A 638 3.02 -6.50 6.57
CA TYR A 638 3.53 -7.66 5.88
C TYR A 638 3.53 -7.52 4.34
N PRO A 639 2.45 -7.03 3.70
CA PRO A 639 2.46 -6.71 2.27
C PRO A 639 3.54 -5.71 1.87
N MET A 640 3.69 -4.63 2.63
CA MET A 640 4.65 -3.57 2.31
C MET A 640 6.11 -4.02 2.50
N LEU A 641 6.37 -4.90 3.48
CA LEU A 641 7.66 -5.58 3.61
C LEU A 641 7.92 -6.56 2.45
N THR A 642 6.90 -7.32 2.05
CA THR A 642 6.99 -8.29 0.94
C THR A 642 7.27 -7.62 -0.39
N LEU A 643 6.66 -6.45 -0.62
CA LEU A 643 6.84 -5.62 -1.81
C LEU A 643 7.95 -4.59 -1.66
N GLN A 644 8.66 -4.56 -0.53
CA GLN A 644 9.73 -3.60 -0.24
C GLN A 644 9.32 -2.15 -0.56
N SER A 645 8.04 -1.81 -0.35
CA SER A 645 7.48 -0.52 -0.79
C SER A 645 7.68 0.59 0.22
N VAL A 646 7.85 0.24 1.50
CA VAL A 646 8.18 1.17 2.57
C VAL A 646 8.99 0.43 3.64
N VAL A 647 9.82 1.19 4.35
CA VAL A 647 10.55 0.72 5.53
C VAL A 647 9.79 1.07 6.81
N LEU A 648 10.14 0.43 7.93
CA LEU A 648 9.47 0.69 9.21
C LEU A 648 9.58 2.15 9.67
N GLN A 649 10.66 2.84 9.29
CA GLN A 649 10.82 4.29 9.48
C GLN A 649 9.74 5.13 8.78
N ASN A 650 9.26 4.73 7.60
CA ASN A 650 8.21 5.46 6.89
C ASN A 650 6.86 5.34 7.62
N PHE A 651 6.56 4.16 8.18
CA PHE A 651 5.38 4.00 9.03
C PHE A 651 5.51 4.80 10.34
N TRP A 652 6.73 4.91 10.89
CA TRP A 652 6.97 5.66 12.12
C TRP A 652 6.58 7.13 11.99
N LEU A 653 6.86 7.75 10.84
CA LEU A 653 6.48 9.14 10.56
C LEU A 653 4.96 9.35 10.67
N GLN A 654 4.17 8.39 10.18
CA GLN A 654 2.70 8.38 10.32
C GLN A 654 2.21 8.27 11.77
N THR A 655 3.06 7.84 12.72
CA THR A 655 2.69 7.74 14.14
C THR A 655 2.96 9.03 14.91
N GLY A 656 3.68 9.99 14.32
CA GLY A 656 4.23 11.15 15.01
C GLY A 656 3.16 12.00 15.70
N ALA A 657 1.97 12.14 15.11
CA ALA A 657 0.88 12.88 15.75
C ALA A 657 0.08 12.04 16.76
N HIS A 658 0.01 10.71 16.61
CA HIS A 658 -0.87 9.88 17.43
C HIS A 658 -0.50 9.96 18.93
N PRO A 659 -1.47 10.11 19.86
CA PRO A 659 -1.18 10.34 21.28
C PRO A 659 -0.41 9.20 21.97
N LYS A 660 -0.55 7.98 21.43
CA LYS A 660 0.16 6.76 21.88
C LYS A 660 1.29 6.31 20.95
N LYS A 661 1.65 7.11 19.93
CA LYS A 661 2.64 6.78 18.89
C LYS A 661 2.38 5.39 18.25
N VAL A 662 1.11 5.17 17.90
CA VAL A 662 0.63 3.93 17.28
C VAL A 662 0.32 4.24 15.82
N TYR A 663 0.76 3.37 14.93
CA TYR A 663 0.37 3.38 13.54
C TYR A 663 -1.05 2.84 13.39
N THR A 664 -1.95 3.69 12.86
CA THR A 664 -3.40 3.42 12.77
C THR A 664 -3.90 3.34 11.33
N GLY A 665 -2.98 3.12 10.39
CA GLY A 665 -3.17 3.25 8.95
C GLY A 665 -2.77 4.66 8.48
N PRO A 666 -2.94 4.98 7.19
CA PRO A 666 -2.86 6.36 6.71
C PRO A 666 -3.79 7.26 7.49
N THR A 667 -3.42 8.52 7.62
CA THR A 667 -4.20 9.52 8.37
C THR A 667 -4.43 10.76 7.51
N VAL A 668 -5.44 11.53 7.86
CA VAL A 668 -5.83 12.75 7.14
C VAL A 668 -5.78 13.98 8.06
N PRO A 669 -5.63 15.19 7.53
CA PRO A 669 -5.45 16.41 8.33
C PRO A 669 -6.47 16.57 9.47
N SER A 670 -7.77 16.40 9.19
CA SER A 670 -8.83 16.55 10.20
C SER A 670 -8.77 15.49 11.31
N GLN A 671 -8.16 14.34 11.07
CA GLN A 671 -7.93 13.31 12.09
C GLN A 671 -6.68 13.62 12.94
N VAL A 672 -5.67 14.23 12.33
CA VAL A 672 -4.37 14.53 12.94
C VAL A 672 -4.43 15.78 13.83
N GLU A 673 -5.22 16.78 13.45
CA GLU A 673 -5.30 18.06 14.17
C GLU A 673 -5.71 17.90 15.66
N PRO A 674 -6.75 17.12 16.02
CA PRO A 674 -7.08 16.86 17.42
C PRO A 674 -5.95 16.17 18.18
N TRP A 675 -5.22 15.25 17.55
CA TRP A 675 -4.08 14.58 18.18
C TRP A 675 -2.93 15.54 18.46
N LYS A 676 -2.62 16.45 17.52
CA LYS A 676 -1.61 17.50 17.73
C LYS A 676 -1.96 18.36 18.95
N LYS A 677 -3.23 18.78 19.09
CA LYS A 677 -3.71 19.54 20.25
C LYS A 677 -3.52 18.77 21.56
N GLN A 678 -3.88 17.50 21.59
CA GLN A 678 -3.69 16.65 22.76
C GLN A 678 -2.21 16.42 23.08
N HIS A 679 -1.37 16.27 22.05
CA HIS A 679 0.07 16.12 22.22
C HIS A 679 0.68 17.37 22.85
N VAL A 680 0.33 18.57 22.37
CA VAL A 680 0.80 19.84 22.96
C VAL A 680 0.40 19.91 24.44
N LEU A 681 -0.86 19.59 24.77
CA LEU A 681 -1.34 19.59 26.14
C LEU A 681 -0.58 18.57 27.01
N LYS A 682 -0.38 17.34 26.51
CA LYS A 682 0.38 16.29 27.20
C LYS A 682 1.83 16.70 27.44
N THR A 683 2.48 17.29 26.44
CA THR A 683 3.86 17.78 26.53
C THR A 683 3.97 18.87 27.60
N LEU A 684 3.03 19.82 27.62
CA LEU A 684 2.98 20.87 28.65
C LEU A 684 2.84 20.26 30.06
N MET A 685 1.86 19.36 30.26
CA MET A 685 1.67 18.68 31.55
C MET A 685 2.89 17.88 31.99
N MET A 686 3.56 17.18 31.05
CA MET A 686 4.75 16.40 31.36
C MET A 686 5.97 17.27 31.65
N ASN A 687 6.13 18.40 30.97
CA ASN A 687 7.18 19.36 31.31
C ASN A 687 7.00 19.84 32.75
N SER A 688 5.81 20.28 33.14
CA SER A 688 5.53 20.71 34.51
C SER A 688 5.71 19.59 35.54
N PHE A 689 5.35 18.35 35.20
CA PHE A 689 5.58 17.20 36.08
C PHE A 689 7.07 16.88 36.23
N VAL A 690 7.83 16.95 35.15
CA VAL A 690 9.27 16.75 35.18
C VAL A 690 9.95 17.86 35.99
N GLU A 691 9.59 19.13 35.80
CA GLU A 691 10.07 20.26 36.60
C GLU A 691 9.79 20.04 38.10
N PHE A 692 8.56 19.65 38.44
CA PHE A 692 8.20 19.26 39.80
C PHE A 692 9.05 18.11 40.33
N LEU A 693 9.31 17.08 39.52
CA LEU A 693 10.20 15.98 39.90
C LEU A 693 11.65 16.42 40.03
N GLU A 694 12.14 17.37 39.25
CA GLU A 694 13.49 17.89 39.40
C GLU A 694 13.68 18.57 40.76
N GLU A 695 12.64 19.25 41.25
CA GLU A 695 12.64 19.84 42.59
C GLU A 695 12.54 18.79 43.72
N LYS A 696 11.77 17.71 43.52
CA LYS A 696 11.45 16.73 44.59
C LYS A 696 12.30 15.47 44.59
N ASN A 697 12.65 14.97 43.41
CA ASN A 697 13.39 13.73 43.20
C ASN A 697 14.13 13.74 41.84
N PRO A 698 15.32 14.36 41.77
CA PRO A 698 16.09 14.51 40.53
C PRO A 698 16.40 13.19 39.82
N THR A 699 16.60 12.10 40.59
CA THR A 699 16.84 10.76 40.02
C THR A 699 15.63 10.23 39.27
N LEU A 700 14.42 10.44 39.81
CA LEU A 700 13.19 10.05 39.14
C LEU A 700 12.92 10.95 37.92
N ALA A 701 13.19 12.26 38.02
CA ALA A 701 13.12 13.16 36.87
C ALA A 701 14.03 12.69 35.72
N GLY A 702 15.27 12.30 36.03
CA GLY A 702 16.20 11.73 35.06
C GLY A 702 15.66 10.46 34.39
N LYS A 703 15.02 9.56 35.15
CA LYS A 703 14.36 8.36 34.60
C LYS A 703 13.18 8.71 33.67
N VAL A 704 12.32 9.62 34.09
CA VAL A 704 11.16 10.07 33.30
C VAL A 704 11.62 10.76 32.01
N LYS A 705 12.64 11.63 32.08
CA LYS A 705 13.29 12.23 30.90
C LYS A 705 13.87 11.16 29.96
N GLY A 706 14.51 10.12 30.51
CA GLY A 706 14.99 8.96 29.74
C GLY A 706 13.87 8.22 29.02
N MET A 707 12.79 7.86 29.76
CA MET A 707 11.63 7.18 29.19
C MET A 707 10.96 7.99 28.06
N ARG A 708 10.89 9.32 28.20
CA ARG A 708 10.36 10.21 27.15
C ARG A 708 11.25 10.21 25.90
N LYS A 709 12.57 10.31 26.06
CA LYS A 709 13.53 10.21 24.95
C LYS A 709 13.46 8.87 24.22
N ASP A 710 13.20 7.79 24.95
CA ASP A 710 13.09 6.43 24.40
C ASP A 710 11.72 6.12 23.77
N GLY A 711 10.80 7.11 23.76
CA GLY A 711 9.44 6.98 23.24
C GLY A 711 8.53 6.05 24.05
N VAL A 712 8.86 5.82 25.33
CA VAL A 712 8.12 4.93 26.24
C VAL A 712 6.88 5.61 26.84
N ILE A 713 6.95 6.93 27.07
CA ILE A 713 5.85 7.74 27.66
C ILE A 713 5.56 9.00 26.86
#